data_AF-A0A8B8AET1-F1
#
_entry.id   AF-A0A8B8AET1-F1
#
_cell.length_a   1.000
_cell.length_b   1.000
_cell.length_c   1.000
_cell.angle_alpha   90.00
_cell.angle_beta   90.00
_cell.angle_gamma   90.00
#
_symmetry.space_group_name_H-M   'P 1'
#
loop_
_entity.id
_entity.type
_entity.pdbx_description
1 polymer ?
#
loop_
_entity_poly.entity_id
_entity_poly.type
_entity_poly.pdbx_seq_one_letter_code
_entity_poly.pdbx_strand_id
1 'polypeptide(L)'
;MIKYLVLTILLCTVTNADEDFIDAVIRKALQAAYKVPLRKTSTRDESNENPASGNVFAFIQKQKNEEDRISQDGFKYLCLIRELISKSSLNVSELQRSKTYNSVFFRNLCDKQAQSCRKFRRDKYRTANGLCNNLLNPKWGTPLRAHARYLHPEYDDGFNSPKQRGKNGGYLPSPRKVSNKVLAADPITPSEMKGNLLLFAFGQFIDHDLTFTPVGIGEDGNPLKCCGKDGSDSECFPIKIDPGDPRFSSNCMEFTRSVPVPYNDGCSIGYREQMNRVSSFIDGGMIYGDSILFNENLRGTLGCLRVSRGNLLPAGGMCHLNETGDFCQLAGDERVNEAPPLGCFQVVWVRLHNIITPKIRYYSKMLSQNVYLETKKIVGALLQQVTYGEYLSLILSKKTRKSLDLDLKPWGFWKKYDRNVNPTVKNVVATSALRYGHSQIPKHLGLKTKQFAVDKLFKTEDVLMNPHIVVTKNGENLPGLTQFLLETPAKKVDRQIEDGVRNELFRDANGTAFDLAALNIQRGRDHGLPGYNAWRKWCKLPEARTFSCLYSHDPDVRKRLENTYDHPDDIDVFVGGVTETPRDGALVGPLFECLLGHQFRDLKQGDRYWYETIGVEGFKYKQLQEIRKVSLSKILCETLGLKKIQKNAFLVPDYKTNPIVSCSSLPFIDFSKWAPQRSYW
;
A
#
# COMPACT_ATOMS: atom_id res chain seq x y z
N MET A 1 32.59 42.18 16.80
CA MET A 1 32.66 41.11 17.84
C MET A 1 31.65 41.29 18.96
N ILE A 2 31.43 42.48 19.53
CA ILE A 2 30.45 42.70 20.62
C ILE A 2 28.98 42.47 20.18
N LYS A 3 28.61 42.74 18.91
CA LYS A 3 27.27 42.40 18.38
C LYS A 3 27.02 40.90 18.19
N TYR A 4 28.07 40.09 18.00
CA TYR A 4 27.96 38.63 17.95
C TYR A 4 27.88 38.04 19.36
N LEU A 5 28.64 38.57 20.32
CA LEU A 5 28.57 38.14 21.72
C LEU A 5 27.20 38.42 22.34
N VAL A 6 26.57 39.56 22.03
CA VAL A 6 25.22 39.89 22.51
C VAL A 6 24.14 39.05 21.82
N LEU A 7 24.30 38.70 20.54
CA LEU A 7 23.38 37.78 19.85
C LEU A 7 23.54 36.33 20.33
N THR A 8 24.77 35.89 20.65
CA THR A 8 25.01 34.57 21.27
C THR A 8 24.54 34.54 22.72
N ILE A 9 24.61 35.64 23.47
CA ILE A 9 24.06 35.75 24.83
C ILE A 9 22.52 35.81 24.79
N LEU A 10 21.91 36.52 23.83
CA LEU A 10 20.44 36.53 23.63
C LEU A 10 19.89 35.20 23.07
N LEU A 11 20.67 34.47 22.27
CA LEU A 11 20.34 33.11 21.84
C LEU A 11 20.60 32.05 22.93
N CYS A 12 21.47 32.34 23.91
CA CYS A 12 21.69 31.50 25.09
C CYS A 12 20.74 31.82 26.27
N THR A 13 20.01 32.95 26.26
CA THR A 13 19.05 33.29 27.31
C THR A 13 17.60 32.93 26.99
N VAL A 14 17.33 32.36 25.80
CA VAL A 14 16.03 31.72 25.47
C VAL A 14 16.13 30.17 25.53
N THR A 15 17.27 29.61 25.94
CA THR A 15 17.51 28.15 25.98
C THR A 15 17.42 27.50 27.36
N ASN A 16 17.15 28.25 28.43
CA ASN A 16 16.85 27.68 29.74
C ASN A 16 15.38 27.85 30.08
N ALA A 17 14.51 27.19 29.29
CA ALA A 17 13.33 26.64 29.93
C ALA A 17 13.86 25.66 31.00
N ASP A 18 13.69 25.99 32.27
CA ASP A 18 13.96 25.09 33.39
C ASP A 18 13.32 23.72 33.06
N GLU A 19 14.01 22.61 33.34
CA GLU A 19 13.42 21.29 33.11
C GLU A 19 12.02 21.21 33.74
N ASP A 20 11.83 21.87 34.88
CA ASP A 20 10.55 21.99 35.57
C ASP A 20 9.48 22.75 34.75
N PHE A 21 9.85 23.79 34.01
CA PHE A 21 8.95 24.48 33.09
C PHE A 21 8.54 23.56 31.93
N ILE A 22 9.50 22.85 31.32
CA ILE A 22 9.22 21.92 30.22
C ILE A 22 8.35 20.76 30.70
N ASP A 23 8.64 20.21 31.87
CA ASP A 23 7.90 19.14 32.52
C ASP A 23 6.48 19.62 32.87
N ALA A 24 6.32 20.86 33.36
CA ALA A 24 5.02 21.47 33.62
C ALA A 24 4.21 21.71 32.33
N VAL A 25 4.85 22.18 31.25
CA VAL A 25 4.20 22.33 29.94
C VAL A 25 3.76 20.97 29.40
N ILE A 26 4.62 19.95 29.45
CA ILE A 26 4.29 18.58 29.02
C ILE A 26 3.15 18.02 29.88
N ARG A 27 3.19 18.17 31.20
CA ARG A 27 2.09 17.73 32.10
C ARG A 27 0.76 18.40 31.78
N LYS A 28 0.75 19.72 31.59
CA LYS A 28 -0.47 20.48 31.22
C LYS A 28 -0.96 20.10 29.83
N ALA A 29 -0.05 19.94 28.88
CA ALA A 29 -0.39 19.53 27.52
C ALA A 29 -0.91 18.08 27.46
N LEU A 30 -0.38 17.18 28.29
CA LEU A 30 -0.93 15.84 28.48
C LEU A 30 -2.34 15.89 29.05
N GLN A 31 -2.58 16.73 30.08
CA GLN A 31 -3.93 16.95 30.63
C GLN A 31 -4.91 17.49 29.58
N ALA A 32 -4.46 18.40 28.70
CA ALA A 32 -5.26 18.89 27.58
C ALA A 32 -5.50 17.80 26.53
N ALA A 33 -4.48 16.97 26.24
CA ALA A 33 -4.59 15.86 25.31
C ALA A 33 -5.60 14.79 25.80
N TYR A 34 -5.72 14.55 27.10
CA TYR A 34 -6.76 13.66 27.65
C TYR A 34 -8.20 14.15 27.39
N LYS A 35 -8.40 15.42 27.03
CA LYS A 35 -9.71 15.99 26.66
C LYS A 35 -10.05 15.80 25.18
N VAL A 36 -9.14 15.23 24.37
CA VAL A 36 -9.40 14.95 22.95
C VAL A 36 -10.48 13.87 22.84
N PRO A 37 -11.62 14.16 22.17
CA PRO A 37 -12.69 13.20 21.99
C PRO A 37 -12.19 11.89 21.35
N LEU A 38 -12.77 10.77 21.76
CA LEU A 38 -12.51 9.48 21.14
C LEU A 38 -12.97 9.55 19.68
N ARG A 39 -12.03 9.36 18.75
CA ARG A 39 -12.32 9.29 17.31
C ARG A 39 -12.17 7.84 16.87
N LYS A 40 -13.22 7.30 16.25
CA LYS A 40 -13.18 5.97 15.63
C LYS A 40 -12.46 6.06 14.28
N THR A 41 -11.82 4.98 13.85
CA THR A 41 -11.24 4.81 12.52
C THR A 41 -12.16 3.98 11.63
N SER A 42 -12.07 4.19 10.32
CA SER A 42 -13.03 3.64 9.37
C SER A 42 -13.12 2.11 9.41
N THR A 43 -14.23 1.61 9.96
CA THR A 43 -15.10 0.63 9.30
C THR A 43 -16.56 1.03 9.54
N ARG A 44 -17.37 1.01 8.48
CA ARG A 44 -18.79 1.35 8.50
C ARG A 44 -19.57 0.34 9.36
N ASP A 45 -20.64 0.84 9.96
CA ASP A 45 -21.49 0.18 10.97
C ASP A 45 -21.95 -1.23 10.56
N GLU A 46 -21.66 -2.22 11.40
CA GLU A 46 -21.87 -3.67 11.20
C GLU A 46 -23.31 -4.13 11.54
N SER A 47 -24.28 -3.20 11.53
CA SER A 47 -25.62 -3.44 12.09
C SER A 47 -26.53 -4.35 11.24
N ASN A 48 -26.05 -4.91 10.13
CA ASN A 48 -26.85 -5.76 9.22
C ASN A 48 -26.14 -7.02 8.71
N GLU A 49 -25.36 -7.72 9.55
CA GLU A 49 -24.76 -9.00 9.15
C GLU A 49 -25.05 -10.21 10.07
N ASN A 50 -25.08 -11.37 9.42
CA ASN A 50 -25.71 -12.61 9.83
C ASN A 50 -25.06 -13.25 11.10
N PRO A 51 -25.85 -13.63 12.12
CA PRO A 51 -25.37 -14.15 13.42
C PRO A 51 -24.55 -15.46 13.38
N ALA A 52 -24.42 -16.12 12.22
CA ALA A 52 -23.62 -17.33 12.03
C ALA A 52 -22.08 -17.13 12.15
N SER A 53 -21.60 -15.91 12.42
CA SER A 53 -20.18 -15.53 12.36
C SER A 53 -19.63 -14.87 13.63
N GLY A 54 -20.29 -15.03 14.79
CA GLY A 54 -19.96 -14.35 16.06
C GLY A 54 -18.48 -14.32 16.50
N ASN A 55 -17.67 -15.31 16.12
CA ASN A 55 -16.23 -15.30 16.40
C ASN A 55 -15.43 -14.37 15.47
N VAL A 56 -15.82 -14.18 14.21
CA VAL A 56 -15.14 -13.32 13.24
C VAL A 56 -15.24 -11.85 13.67
N PHE A 57 -16.45 -11.43 14.06
CA PHE A 57 -16.73 -10.07 14.54
C PHE A 57 -15.88 -9.68 15.75
N ALA A 58 -15.75 -10.57 16.74
CA ALA A 58 -14.95 -10.30 17.93
C ALA A 58 -13.46 -10.01 17.61
N PHE A 59 -12.90 -10.63 16.57
CA PHE A 59 -11.51 -10.42 16.17
C PHE A 59 -11.29 -9.13 15.37
N ILE A 60 -12.18 -8.85 14.42
CA ILE A 60 -12.18 -7.57 13.67
C ILE A 60 -12.32 -6.42 14.66
N GLN A 61 -13.26 -6.54 15.61
CA GLN A 61 -13.46 -5.54 16.65
C GLN A 61 -12.22 -5.34 17.53
N LYS A 62 -11.49 -6.40 17.87
CA LYS A 62 -10.27 -6.26 18.69
C LYS A 62 -9.13 -5.57 17.94
N GLN A 63 -8.94 -5.87 16.66
CA GLN A 63 -7.95 -5.17 15.82
C GLN A 63 -8.34 -3.69 15.65
N LYS A 64 -9.62 -3.42 15.43
CA LYS A 64 -10.18 -2.07 15.36
C LYS A 64 -9.96 -1.29 16.66
N ASN A 65 -10.22 -1.90 17.81
CA ASN A 65 -9.96 -1.27 19.11
C ASN A 65 -8.48 -0.89 19.31
N GLU A 66 -7.54 -1.70 18.80
CA GLU A 66 -6.12 -1.38 18.85
C GLU A 66 -5.76 -0.22 17.90
N GLU A 67 -6.31 -0.21 16.69
CA GLU A 67 -6.19 0.87 15.72
C GLU A 67 -6.74 2.20 16.26
N ASP A 68 -7.96 2.18 16.78
CA ASP A 68 -8.63 3.32 17.43
C ASP A 68 -7.78 3.90 18.56
N ARG A 69 -7.23 3.03 19.42
CA ARG A 69 -6.36 3.45 20.51
C ARG A 69 -5.09 4.15 20.01
N ILE A 70 -4.40 3.55 19.03
CA ILE A 70 -3.15 4.12 18.49
C ILE A 70 -3.43 5.44 17.76
N SER A 71 -4.52 5.50 17.00
CA SER A 71 -5.01 6.72 16.36
C SER A 71 -5.29 7.82 17.38
N GLN A 72 -5.99 7.49 18.47
CA GLN A 72 -6.26 8.42 19.56
C GLN A 72 -4.97 8.94 20.19
N ASP A 73 -3.98 8.07 20.41
CA ASP A 73 -2.67 8.49 20.92
C ASP A 73 -1.95 9.40 19.93
N GLY A 74 -2.12 9.18 18.61
CA GLY A 74 -1.65 10.09 17.56
C GLY A 74 -2.27 11.48 17.64
N PHE A 75 -3.59 11.58 17.87
CA PHE A 75 -4.25 12.87 18.06
C PHE A 75 -3.79 13.58 19.33
N LYS A 76 -3.69 12.85 20.46
CA LYS A 76 -3.15 13.36 21.72
C LYS A 76 -1.74 13.90 21.54
N TYR A 77 -0.90 13.15 20.82
CA TYR A 77 0.46 13.54 20.48
C TYR A 77 0.49 14.87 19.71
N LEU A 78 -0.37 15.04 18.69
CA LEU A 78 -0.41 16.28 17.91
C LEU A 78 -0.88 17.50 18.72
N CYS A 79 -1.84 17.32 19.62
CA CYS A 79 -2.24 18.36 20.58
C CYS A 79 -1.06 18.76 21.49
N LEU A 80 -0.31 17.79 21.99
CA LEU A 80 0.89 18.05 22.78
C LEU A 80 1.94 18.83 21.99
N ILE A 81 2.21 18.46 20.73
CA ILE A 81 3.16 19.20 19.87
C ILE A 81 2.69 20.63 19.65
N ARG A 82 1.39 20.86 19.39
CA ARG A 82 0.83 22.20 19.24
C ARG A 82 1.04 23.06 20.49
N GLU A 83 0.77 22.53 21.67
CA GLU A 83 1.00 23.23 22.94
C GLU A 83 2.49 23.53 23.15
N LEU A 84 3.37 22.58 22.86
CA LEU A 84 4.82 22.80 22.95
C LEU A 84 5.28 23.94 22.04
N ILE A 85 4.85 23.96 20.77
CA ILE A 85 5.16 25.04 19.83
C ILE A 85 4.63 26.38 20.37
N SER A 86 3.37 26.41 20.80
CA SER A 86 2.71 27.61 21.32
C SER A 86 3.41 28.19 22.56
N LYS A 87 3.84 27.36 23.51
CA LYS A 87 4.46 27.80 24.77
C LYS A 87 5.96 28.08 24.65
N SER A 88 6.67 27.39 23.76
CA SER A 88 8.11 27.59 23.57
C SER A 88 8.43 28.66 22.53
N SER A 89 7.50 28.98 21.63
CA SER A 89 7.75 29.76 20.41
C SER A 89 8.78 29.14 19.47
N LEU A 90 9.05 27.84 19.60
CA LEU A 90 9.94 27.06 18.74
C LEU A 90 9.15 26.23 17.73
N ASN A 91 9.69 26.06 16.52
CA ASN A 91 9.13 25.13 15.55
C ASN A 91 9.58 23.67 15.82
N VAL A 92 8.97 22.70 15.14
CA VAL A 92 9.29 21.26 15.34
C VAL A 92 10.77 20.96 15.10
N SER A 93 11.40 21.54 14.08
CA SER A 93 12.82 21.31 13.79
C SER A 93 13.73 21.83 14.91
N GLU A 94 13.39 22.96 15.51
CA GLU A 94 14.11 23.53 16.66
C GLU A 94 13.91 22.67 17.91
N LEU A 95 12.67 22.25 18.20
CA LEU A 95 12.36 21.34 19.29
C LEU A 95 13.10 20.01 19.15
N GLN A 96 13.17 19.45 17.94
CA GLN A 96 13.91 18.24 17.63
C GLN A 96 15.43 18.38 17.86
N ARG A 97 16.00 19.58 17.69
CA ARG A 97 17.43 19.84 17.94
C ARG A 97 17.73 20.07 19.42
N SER A 98 16.74 20.46 20.22
CA SER A 98 16.93 20.67 21.65
C SER A 98 17.08 19.35 22.41
N LYS A 99 18.25 19.12 23.02
CA LYS A 99 18.48 17.97 23.91
C LYS A 99 17.55 17.96 25.11
N THR A 100 17.27 19.11 25.72
CA THR A 100 16.43 19.21 26.92
C THR A 100 15.00 18.76 26.63
N TYR A 101 14.33 19.40 25.67
CA TYR A 101 12.99 18.98 25.20
C TYR A 101 12.93 17.48 24.83
N ASN A 102 13.88 16.96 24.06
CA ASN A 102 13.88 15.53 23.71
C ASN A 102 14.10 14.62 24.92
N SER A 103 14.98 14.98 25.84
CA SER A 103 15.23 14.21 27.07
C SER A 103 13.97 14.13 27.93
N VAL A 104 13.30 15.26 28.16
CA VAL A 104 12.06 15.31 28.94
C VAL A 104 10.93 14.56 28.23
N PHE A 105 10.80 14.72 26.91
CA PHE A 105 9.81 14.01 26.10
C PHE A 105 10.01 12.49 26.19
N PHE A 106 11.24 12.03 25.97
CA PHE A 106 11.61 10.61 26.06
C PHE A 106 11.38 10.07 27.48
N ARG A 107 11.75 10.81 28.52
CA ARG A 107 11.61 10.40 29.92
C ARG A 107 10.14 10.17 30.30
N ASN A 108 9.24 11.05 29.85
CA ASN A 108 7.84 11.07 30.26
C ASN A 108 6.91 10.21 29.38
N LEU A 109 7.21 10.06 28.09
CA LEU A 109 6.27 9.49 27.12
C LEU A 109 6.75 8.21 26.43
N CYS A 110 8.06 8.01 26.33
CA CYS A 110 8.57 6.82 25.69
C CYS A 110 8.34 5.60 26.57
N ASP A 111 7.65 4.60 26.04
CA ASP A 111 7.61 3.29 26.66
C ASP A 111 9.00 2.63 26.58
N LYS A 112 9.66 2.53 27.73
CA LYS A 112 11.02 1.99 27.86
C LYS A 112 11.07 0.47 27.75
N GLN A 113 9.92 -0.22 27.70
CA GLN A 113 9.90 -1.67 27.50
C GLN A 113 10.19 -2.02 26.04
N ALA A 114 11.47 -2.11 25.70
CA ALA A 114 11.89 -2.71 24.44
C ALA A 114 11.45 -4.17 24.40
N GLN A 115 10.61 -4.53 23.42
CA GLN A 115 10.13 -5.90 23.29
C GLN A 115 11.31 -6.83 22.95
N SER A 116 11.62 -7.75 23.86
CA SER A 116 12.73 -8.67 23.68
C SER A 116 12.44 -9.66 22.55
N CYS A 117 13.29 -9.64 21.51
CA CYS A 117 13.23 -10.61 20.42
C CYS A 117 14.04 -11.89 20.67
N ARG A 118 14.50 -12.15 21.92
CA ARG A 118 15.39 -13.29 22.22
C ARG A 118 14.80 -14.63 21.77
N LYS A 119 13.49 -14.84 21.97
CA LYS A 119 12.79 -16.08 21.57
C LYS A 119 12.70 -16.25 20.05
N PHE A 120 12.66 -15.16 19.29
CA PHE A 120 12.48 -15.19 17.83
C PHE A 120 13.77 -15.38 17.03
N ARG A 121 14.94 -15.37 17.70
CA ARG A 121 16.26 -15.49 17.04
C ARG A 121 16.47 -16.78 16.24
N ARG A 122 15.69 -17.82 16.56
CA ARG A 122 15.76 -19.13 15.90
C ARG A 122 14.39 -19.53 15.31
N ASP A 123 13.49 -18.58 15.14
CA ASP A 123 12.16 -18.86 14.61
C ASP A 123 12.22 -19.04 13.10
N LYS A 124 11.84 -20.24 12.66
CA LYS A 124 11.76 -20.62 11.24
C LYS A 124 10.69 -19.82 10.47
N TYR A 125 9.65 -19.38 11.16
CA TYR A 125 8.48 -18.74 10.58
C TYR A 125 8.37 -17.29 11.04
N ARG A 126 7.91 -16.43 10.13
CA ARG A 126 7.54 -15.06 10.45
C ARG A 126 6.31 -15.06 11.36
N THR A 127 6.25 -14.12 12.28
CA THR A 127 5.03 -13.75 13.01
C THR A 127 3.97 -13.19 12.05
N ALA A 128 2.69 -13.32 12.40
CA ALA A 128 1.61 -12.84 11.52
C ALA A 128 1.66 -11.33 11.24
N ASN A 129 2.16 -10.54 12.20
CA ASN A 129 2.28 -9.09 12.12
C ASN A 129 3.71 -8.61 11.82
N GLY A 130 4.62 -9.50 11.42
CA GLY A 130 6.00 -9.15 11.09
C GLY A 130 6.90 -8.73 12.26
N LEU A 131 6.40 -8.74 13.50
CA LEU A 131 7.17 -8.41 14.70
C LEU A 131 8.43 -9.26 14.82
N CYS A 132 9.54 -8.63 15.22
CA CYS A 132 10.86 -9.26 15.35
C CYS A 132 11.43 -9.78 14.03
N ASN A 133 10.98 -9.30 12.87
CA ASN A 133 11.74 -9.47 11.63
C ASN A 133 13.16 -8.93 11.83
N ASN A 134 13.25 -7.66 12.24
CA ASN A 134 14.49 -7.05 12.66
C ASN A 134 14.68 -7.24 14.17
N LEU A 135 15.77 -7.90 14.56
CA LEU A 135 16.03 -8.25 15.96
C LEU A 135 16.54 -7.07 16.80
N LEU A 136 17.04 -6.01 16.18
CA LEU A 136 17.50 -4.78 16.85
C LEU A 136 16.39 -3.74 16.93
N ASN A 137 15.55 -3.67 15.90
CA ASN A 137 14.40 -2.77 15.81
C ASN A 137 13.11 -3.60 15.61
N PRO A 138 12.58 -4.23 16.68
CA PRO A 138 11.51 -5.24 16.59
C PRO A 138 10.26 -4.84 15.81
N LYS A 139 9.96 -3.53 15.80
CA LYS A 139 8.74 -2.94 15.24
C LYS A 139 8.89 -2.42 13.80
N TRP A 140 10.09 -2.49 13.21
CA TRP A 140 10.23 -2.07 11.80
C TRP A 140 9.43 -3.01 10.88
N GLY A 141 8.55 -2.41 10.08
CA GLY A 141 7.64 -3.10 9.16
C GLY A 141 6.39 -3.72 9.80
N THR A 142 6.13 -3.54 11.09
CA THR A 142 4.90 -4.06 11.73
C THR A 142 3.68 -3.17 11.42
N PRO A 143 2.46 -3.71 11.41
CA PRO A 143 1.22 -2.95 11.23
C PRO A 143 0.97 -1.96 12.38
N LEU A 144 -0.01 -1.07 12.17
CA LEU A 144 -0.47 -0.02 13.10
C LEU A 144 0.65 0.92 13.54
N ARG A 145 1.57 1.24 12.62
CA ARG A 145 2.71 2.13 12.84
C ARG A 145 2.80 3.17 11.74
N ALA A 146 3.63 4.18 11.96
CA ALA A 146 3.86 5.21 10.95
C ALA A 146 4.45 4.61 9.68
N HIS A 147 4.00 5.08 8.51
CA HIS A 147 4.82 4.99 7.30
C HIS A 147 6.19 5.62 7.60
N ALA A 148 7.27 5.02 7.09
CA ALA A 148 8.60 5.63 7.20
C ALA A 148 8.74 6.79 6.20
N ARG A 149 9.71 7.68 6.38
CA ARG A 149 9.96 8.80 5.46
C ARG A 149 11.39 8.82 4.93
N TYR A 150 11.54 9.17 3.66
CA TYR A 150 12.83 9.50 3.06
C TYR A 150 13.17 10.99 3.17
N LEU A 151 12.15 11.86 3.17
CA LEU A 151 12.25 13.30 3.35
C LEU A 151 11.32 13.75 4.48
N HIS A 152 11.67 14.83 5.18
CA HIS A 152 10.77 15.47 6.14
C HIS A 152 9.48 15.94 5.45
N PRO A 153 8.33 15.90 6.14
CA PRO A 153 7.07 16.38 5.56
C PRO A 153 7.04 17.91 5.43
N GLU A 154 6.24 18.38 4.48
CA GLU A 154 5.89 19.79 4.29
C GLU A 154 4.41 19.98 4.63
N TYR A 155 4.14 20.53 5.82
CA TYR A 155 2.82 20.96 6.28
C TYR A 155 2.77 22.49 6.31
N ASP A 156 1.61 23.09 6.07
CA ASP A 156 1.45 24.56 5.98
C ASP A 156 1.80 25.26 7.32
N ASP A 157 1.55 24.61 8.45
CA ASP A 157 1.92 25.06 9.80
C ASP A 157 3.25 24.46 10.30
N GLY A 158 3.97 23.75 9.41
CA GLY A 158 5.22 23.07 9.73
C GLY A 158 5.10 21.77 10.51
N PHE A 159 3.89 21.29 10.87
CA PHE A 159 3.77 20.00 11.58
C PHE A 159 2.52 19.15 11.33
N ASN A 160 1.37 19.72 11.01
CA ASN A 160 0.11 18.99 10.94
C ASN A 160 -0.89 19.50 9.90
N SER A 161 -0.96 20.80 9.64
CA SER A 161 -1.94 21.36 8.71
C SER A 161 -1.62 20.95 7.26
N PRO A 162 -2.57 20.34 6.52
CA PRO A 162 -2.32 19.87 5.16
C PRO A 162 -1.71 20.93 4.26
N LYS A 163 -0.86 20.49 3.32
CA LYS A 163 -0.21 21.38 2.36
C LYS A 163 -1.25 22.01 1.44
N GLN A 164 -1.39 23.32 1.47
CA GLN A 164 -2.27 24.07 0.57
C GLN A 164 -1.54 25.22 -0.11
N ARG A 165 -0.33 25.59 0.33
CA ARG A 165 0.45 26.67 -0.26
C ARG A 165 1.58 26.17 -1.14
N GLY A 166 1.80 26.89 -2.24
CA GLY A 166 2.92 26.71 -3.15
C GLY A 166 4.14 27.52 -2.73
N LYS A 167 5.19 27.46 -3.55
CA LYS A 167 6.49 28.12 -3.36
C LYS A 167 6.39 29.63 -3.20
N ASN A 168 5.46 30.26 -3.91
CA ASN A 168 5.23 31.71 -3.85
C ASN A 168 4.35 32.14 -2.66
N GLY A 169 3.89 31.20 -1.81
CA GLY A 169 2.97 31.45 -0.69
C GLY A 169 1.49 31.50 -1.07
N GLY A 170 1.18 31.49 -2.38
CA GLY A 170 -0.17 31.39 -2.92
C GLY A 170 -0.77 30.00 -2.74
N TYR A 171 -2.08 29.87 -2.97
CA TYR A 171 -2.77 28.58 -2.87
C TYR A 171 -2.46 27.69 -4.08
N LEU A 172 -2.19 26.41 -3.82
CA LEU A 172 -2.08 25.38 -4.85
C LEU A 172 -3.43 25.23 -5.58
N PRO A 173 -3.41 24.85 -6.88
CA PRO A 173 -4.64 24.56 -7.61
C PRO A 173 -5.42 23.43 -6.92
N SER A 174 -6.76 23.49 -6.97
CA SER A 174 -7.59 22.40 -6.46
C SER A 174 -7.20 21.06 -7.11
N PRO A 175 -7.15 19.94 -6.35
CA PRO A 175 -6.94 18.62 -6.90
C PRO A 175 -7.86 18.28 -8.08
N ARG A 176 -9.13 18.68 -8.03
CA ARG A 176 -10.09 18.43 -9.11
C ARG A 176 -9.75 19.24 -10.37
N LYS A 177 -9.29 20.48 -10.20
CA LYS A 177 -8.81 21.32 -11.31
C LYS A 177 -7.59 20.68 -11.98
N VAL A 178 -6.65 20.16 -11.20
CA VAL A 178 -5.48 19.44 -11.72
C VAL A 178 -5.92 18.17 -12.47
N SER A 179 -6.83 17.38 -11.89
CA SER A 179 -7.41 16.20 -12.52
C SER A 179 -8.01 16.53 -13.91
N ASN A 180 -8.85 17.57 -14.00
CA ASN A 180 -9.46 18.00 -15.26
C ASN A 180 -8.45 18.50 -16.30
N LYS A 181 -7.46 19.32 -15.88
CA LYS A 181 -6.52 19.95 -16.83
C LYS A 181 -5.38 19.04 -17.28
N VAL A 182 -4.91 18.18 -16.37
CA VAL A 182 -3.69 17.40 -16.56
C VAL A 182 -4.01 15.92 -16.75
N LEU A 183 -4.95 15.34 -16.00
CA LEU A 183 -5.10 13.88 -15.89
C LEU A 183 -6.33 13.28 -16.59
N ALA A 184 -7.12 14.11 -17.27
CA ALA A 184 -8.23 13.61 -18.08
C ALA A 184 -7.71 12.78 -19.25
N ALA A 185 -8.32 11.60 -19.45
CA ALA A 185 -8.08 10.76 -20.62
C ALA A 185 -8.58 11.44 -21.90
N ASP A 186 -7.87 11.21 -23.01
CA ASP A 186 -8.32 11.69 -24.31
C ASP A 186 -9.41 10.74 -24.88
N PRO A 187 -10.25 11.20 -25.82
CA PRO A 187 -11.31 10.35 -26.40
C PRO A 187 -10.77 9.06 -27.04
N ILE A 188 -9.60 9.15 -27.68
CA ILE A 188 -8.89 8.03 -28.29
C ILE A 188 -7.55 7.87 -27.58
N THR A 189 -7.39 6.77 -26.86
CA THR A 189 -6.12 6.38 -26.25
C THR A 189 -5.59 5.16 -27.00
N PRO A 190 -4.51 5.28 -27.78
CA PRO A 190 -3.86 4.12 -28.39
C PRO A 190 -3.44 3.09 -27.33
N SER A 191 -3.73 1.81 -27.59
CA SER A 191 -3.20 0.71 -26.77
C SER A 191 -1.81 0.35 -27.29
N GLU A 192 -0.76 0.57 -26.48
CA GLU A 192 0.61 0.61 -27.00
C GLU A 192 1.63 -0.16 -26.15
N MET A 193 1.20 -1.00 -25.20
CA MET A 193 2.15 -1.76 -24.38
C MET A 193 2.05 -3.27 -24.59
N LYS A 194 3.21 -3.93 -24.45
CA LYS A 194 3.32 -5.39 -24.44
C LYS A 194 2.76 -6.01 -23.15
N GLY A 195 2.67 -5.24 -22.08
CA GLY A 195 2.05 -5.66 -20.82
C GLY A 195 0.54 -5.78 -20.95
N ASN A 196 -0.07 -6.71 -20.23
CA ASN A 196 -1.52 -6.93 -20.22
C ASN A 196 -2.18 -6.40 -18.92
N LEU A 197 -3.51 -6.40 -18.86
CA LEU A 197 -4.26 -5.91 -17.69
C LEU A 197 -3.98 -6.69 -16.39
N LEU A 198 -3.47 -7.92 -16.51
CA LEU A 198 -3.05 -8.70 -15.34
C LEU A 198 -1.90 -8.02 -14.57
N LEU A 199 -1.05 -7.27 -15.28
CA LEU A 199 0.06 -6.51 -14.68
C LEU A 199 -0.45 -5.48 -13.65
N PHE A 200 -1.49 -4.73 -14.01
CA PHE A 200 -2.15 -3.77 -13.12
C PHE A 200 -2.78 -4.47 -11.91
N ALA A 201 -3.56 -5.54 -12.15
CA ALA A 201 -4.26 -6.25 -11.09
C ALA A 201 -3.27 -6.87 -10.06
N PHE A 202 -2.14 -7.40 -10.52
CA PHE A 202 -1.08 -7.89 -9.63
C PHE A 202 -0.38 -6.74 -8.88
N GLY A 203 -0.20 -5.58 -9.52
CA GLY A 203 0.32 -4.38 -8.87
C GLY A 203 -0.54 -3.92 -7.70
N GLN A 204 -1.86 -3.87 -7.88
CA GLN A 204 -2.82 -3.58 -6.80
C GLN A 204 -2.76 -4.65 -5.70
N PHE A 205 -2.70 -5.92 -6.08
CA PHE A 205 -2.61 -7.03 -5.13
C PHE A 205 -1.36 -6.96 -4.23
N ILE A 206 -0.20 -6.57 -4.78
CA ILE A 206 1.03 -6.37 -4.01
C ILE A 206 0.98 -5.06 -3.20
N ASP A 207 0.39 -3.98 -3.72
CA ASP A 207 0.18 -2.77 -2.92
C ASP A 207 -0.64 -3.06 -1.66
N HIS A 208 -1.67 -3.91 -1.77
CA HIS A 208 -2.50 -4.28 -0.62
C HIS A 208 -1.78 -5.18 0.40
N ASP A 209 -0.69 -5.85 0.02
CA ASP A 209 0.21 -6.57 0.95
C ASP A 209 1.11 -5.60 1.74
N LEU A 210 1.31 -4.39 1.20
CA LEU A 210 2.32 -3.44 1.68
C LEU A 210 1.71 -2.24 2.41
N THR A 211 0.53 -1.79 1.98
CA THR A 211 -0.01 -0.50 2.39
C THR A 211 -1.52 -0.54 2.61
N PHE A 212 -1.93 0.08 3.72
CA PHE A 212 -3.31 0.49 3.98
C PHE A 212 -3.28 1.65 4.96
N THR A 213 -3.66 2.85 4.50
CA THR A 213 -3.82 4.02 5.37
C THR A 213 -5.29 4.29 5.71
N PRO A 214 -5.75 4.03 6.96
CA PRO A 214 -7.12 4.31 7.38
C PRO A 214 -7.41 5.82 7.50
N VAL A 215 -8.69 6.17 7.48
CA VAL A 215 -9.19 7.55 7.65
C VAL A 215 -10.08 7.65 8.90
N GLY A 216 -10.25 8.87 9.41
CA GLY A 216 -11.16 9.12 10.52
C GLY A 216 -12.63 8.94 10.10
N ILE A 217 -13.47 8.48 11.02
CA ILE A 217 -14.93 8.39 10.84
C ILE A 217 -15.69 9.13 11.93
N GLY A 218 -16.95 9.44 11.63
CA GLY A 218 -17.92 9.96 12.59
C GLY A 218 -18.37 8.90 13.59
N GLU A 219 -19.18 9.33 14.56
CA GLU A 219 -19.74 8.44 15.59
C GLU A 219 -20.64 7.34 15.00
N ASP A 220 -21.25 7.64 13.86
CA ASP A 220 -22.17 6.82 13.06
C ASP A 220 -21.46 5.75 12.21
N GLY A 221 -20.15 5.58 12.35
CA GLY A 221 -19.39 4.60 11.56
C GLY A 221 -18.99 5.09 10.17
N ASN A 222 -19.51 6.23 9.70
CA ASN A 222 -19.31 6.69 8.33
C ASN A 222 -18.11 7.64 8.23
N PRO A 223 -17.45 7.73 7.06
CA PRO A 223 -16.53 8.84 6.79
C PRO A 223 -17.18 10.18 7.14
N LEU A 224 -16.40 11.08 7.74
CA LEU A 224 -16.88 12.41 8.11
C LEU A 224 -17.50 13.12 6.90
N LYS A 225 -18.65 13.78 7.12
CA LYS A 225 -19.27 14.69 6.15
C LYS A 225 -18.56 16.03 6.22
N CYS A 226 -17.67 16.26 5.28
CA CYS A 226 -16.78 17.39 5.20
C CYS A 226 -17.27 18.49 4.25
N CYS A 227 -18.24 18.20 3.39
CA CYS A 227 -18.94 19.20 2.60
C CYS A 227 -20.14 19.77 3.36
N GLY A 228 -20.49 21.03 3.07
CA GLY A 228 -21.67 21.68 3.64
C GLY A 228 -21.46 22.24 5.05
N LYS A 229 -22.56 22.40 5.80
CA LYS A 229 -22.56 23.06 7.13
C LYS A 229 -21.87 22.24 8.22
N ASP A 230 -21.75 20.93 8.02
CA ASP A 230 -21.20 19.99 8.99
C ASP A 230 -19.66 19.85 8.89
N GLY A 231 -19.04 20.44 7.86
CA GLY A 231 -17.60 20.35 7.57
C GLY A 231 -16.68 21.16 8.49
N SER A 232 -17.07 21.40 9.74
CA SER A 232 -16.27 22.18 10.71
C SER A 232 -15.19 21.37 11.45
N ASP A 233 -15.19 20.04 11.29
CA ASP A 233 -14.21 19.18 11.94
C ASP A 233 -12.78 19.42 11.42
N SER A 234 -11.78 19.47 12.31
CA SER A 234 -10.39 19.71 11.96
C SER A 234 -9.73 18.63 11.08
N GLU A 235 -10.35 17.45 11.02
CA GLU A 235 -9.94 16.33 10.17
C GLU A 235 -10.70 16.26 8.85
N CYS A 236 -11.56 17.25 8.57
CA CYS A 236 -12.10 17.48 7.24
C CYS A 236 -11.11 18.25 6.38
N PHE A 237 -10.87 17.73 5.18
CA PHE A 237 -10.04 18.40 4.18
C PHE A 237 -10.66 18.21 2.78
N PRO A 238 -11.88 18.75 2.56
CA PRO A 238 -12.64 18.51 1.34
C PRO A 238 -11.91 19.01 0.09
N ILE A 239 -12.20 18.37 -1.05
CA ILE A 239 -11.68 18.80 -2.35
C ILE A 239 -12.63 19.85 -2.91
N LYS A 240 -12.13 21.08 -3.06
CA LYS A 240 -12.87 22.17 -3.69
C LYS A 240 -13.17 21.85 -5.16
N ILE A 241 -14.41 22.04 -5.59
CA ILE A 241 -14.81 21.93 -7.00
C ILE A 241 -15.12 23.34 -7.51
N ASP A 242 -14.51 23.69 -8.63
CA ASP A 242 -14.70 25.01 -9.24
C ASP A 242 -16.06 25.07 -9.97
N PRO A 243 -16.73 26.25 -10.02
CA PRO A 243 -17.97 26.41 -10.78
C PRO A 243 -17.78 26.00 -12.25
N GLY A 244 -18.78 25.29 -12.81
CA GLY A 244 -18.74 24.82 -14.19
C GLY A 244 -17.89 23.55 -14.40
N ASP A 245 -17.59 22.79 -13.34
CA ASP A 245 -17.00 21.45 -13.48
C ASP A 245 -17.88 20.58 -14.39
N PRO A 246 -17.28 19.82 -15.33
CA PRO A 246 -18.05 19.07 -16.34
C PRO A 246 -18.86 17.90 -15.77
N ARG A 247 -18.56 17.43 -14.56
CA ARG A 247 -19.22 16.25 -13.95
C ARG A 247 -19.92 16.57 -12.64
N PHE A 248 -19.32 17.41 -11.81
CA PHE A 248 -19.78 17.62 -10.44
C PHE A 248 -20.48 18.98 -10.31
N SER A 249 -21.76 18.96 -9.94
CA SER A 249 -22.55 20.17 -9.68
C SER A 249 -22.33 20.77 -8.29
N SER A 250 -21.86 19.96 -7.33
CA SER A 250 -21.45 20.41 -6.01
C SER A 250 -20.18 21.28 -6.08
N ASN A 251 -20.01 22.19 -5.13
CA ASN A 251 -18.77 22.97 -4.97
C ASN A 251 -17.68 22.23 -4.16
N CYS A 252 -17.96 20.99 -3.76
CA CYS A 252 -17.15 20.23 -2.82
C CYS A 252 -17.27 18.72 -3.07
N MET A 253 -16.15 18.01 -2.94
CA MET A 253 -16.09 16.55 -2.87
C MET A 253 -15.55 16.13 -1.50
N GLU A 254 -16.22 15.14 -0.90
CA GLU A 254 -15.93 14.66 0.45
C GLU A 254 -14.50 14.12 0.56
N PHE A 255 -13.81 14.49 1.64
CA PHE A 255 -12.48 13.98 1.93
C PHE A 255 -12.14 14.13 3.41
N THR A 256 -11.86 12.99 4.03
CA THR A 256 -11.40 12.90 5.42
C THR A 256 -9.91 12.58 5.47
N ARG A 257 -9.21 13.27 6.38
CA ARG A 257 -7.78 13.07 6.60
C ARG A 257 -7.47 11.67 7.11
N SER A 258 -6.29 11.18 6.73
CA SER A 258 -5.76 9.90 7.19
C SER A 258 -5.37 9.96 8.66
N VAL A 259 -5.69 8.93 9.43
CA VAL A 259 -5.50 8.96 10.89
C VAL A 259 -4.02 9.06 11.27
N PRO A 260 -3.68 9.86 12.30
CA PRO A 260 -2.32 10.02 12.75
C PRO A 260 -1.89 8.89 13.68
N VAL A 261 -0.59 8.68 13.82
CA VAL A 261 0.01 7.91 14.91
C VAL A 261 1.10 8.73 15.58
N PRO A 262 1.48 8.43 16.84
CA PRO A 262 2.59 9.10 17.49
C PRO A 262 3.89 8.93 16.68
N TYR A 263 4.59 10.03 16.42
CA TYR A 263 5.89 9.99 15.76
C TYR A 263 6.89 9.19 16.60
N ASN A 264 7.62 8.26 15.97
CA ASN A 264 8.56 7.36 16.63
C ASN A 264 7.96 6.68 17.88
N ASP A 265 6.74 6.16 17.77
CA ASP A 265 5.99 5.53 18.86
C ASP A 265 5.80 6.41 20.11
N GLY A 266 5.84 7.74 19.95
CA GLY A 266 5.74 8.69 21.06
C GLY A 266 7.04 8.89 21.83
N CYS A 267 8.16 8.35 21.33
CA CYS A 267 9.47 8.50 21.97
C CYS A 267 10.24 9.75 21.53
N SER A 268 9.72 10.54 20.58
CA SER A 268 10.41 11.74 20.09
C SER A 268 9.44 12.81 19.60
N ILE A 269 9.89 14.06 19.61
CA ILE A 269 9.17 15.20 19.02
C ILE A 269 9.26 15.10 17.49
N GLY A 270 8.17 15.46 16.79
CA GLY A 270 8.05 15.26 15.35
C GLY A 270 6.73 15.76 14.79
N TYR A 271 6.51 15.39 13.53
CA TYR A 271 5.42 15.86 12.68
C TYR A 271 4.23 14.88 12.75
N ARG A 272 3.11 15.23 12.12
CA ARG A 272 2.04 14.28 11.84
C ARG A 272 2.55 13.14 10.95
N GLU A 273 2.37 11.92 11.43
CA GLU A 273 2.64 10.70 10.68
C GLU A 273 1.38 9.86 10.52
N GLN A 274 1.17 9.33 9.31
CA GLN A 274 0.00 8.52 8.99
C GLN A 274 0.26 7.04 9.26
N MET A 275 -0.77 6.35 9.72
CA MET A 275 -0.72 4.92 9.99
C MET A 275 -0.59 4.09 8.71
N ASN A 276 0.22 3.04 8.75
CA ASN A 276 0.06 1.86 7.93
C ASN A 276 -0.59 0.75 8.76
N ARG A 277 -1.78 0.30 8.36
CA ARG A 277 -2.59 -0.70 9.07
C ARG A 277 -2.11 -2.12 8.83
N VAL A 278 -1.40 -2.37 7.73
CA VAL A 278 -0.85 -3.69 7.36
C VAL A 278 0.66 -3.72 7.57
N SER A 279 1.25 -4.93 7.56
CA SER A 279 2.69 -5.07 7.61
C SER A 279 3.33 -4.53 6.33
N SER A 280 4.63 -4.25 6.39
CA SER A 280 5.37 -3.73 5.23
C SER A 280 6.03 -4.82 4.39
N PHE A 281 5.85 -6.10 4.71
CA PHE A 281 6.60 -7.17 4.05
C PHE A 281 5.78 -7.77 2.90
N ILE A 282 6.47 -8.31 1.89
CA ILE A 282 5.80 -9.18 0.91
C ILE A 282 5.72 -10.57 1.53
N ASP A 283 4.69 -10.79 2.34
CA ASP A 283 4.49 -12.03 3.11
C ASP A 283 3.06 -12.60 3.01
N GLY A 284 2.21 -11.97 2.19
CA GLY A 284 0.85 -12.41 1.95
C GLY A 284 -0.14 -11.96 3.02
N GLY A 285 0.10 -10.85 3.73
CA GLY A 285 -0.83 -10.22 4.67
C GLY A 285 -2.23 -10.05 4.08
N MET A 286 -2.36 -9.65 2.81
CA MET A 286 -3.66 -9.60 2.12
C MET A 286 -4.37 -10.96 2.01
N ILE A 287 -3.63 -12.08 2.04
CA ILE A 287 -4.16 -13.46 2.05
C ILE A 287 -4.43 -13.95 3.47
N TYR A 288 -3.51 -13.64 4.37
CA TYR A 288 -3.37 -14.31 5.66
C TYR A 288 -3.77 -13.44 6.85
N GLY A 289 -3.99 -12.14 6.68
CA GLY A 289 -4.19 -11.15 7.74
C GLY A 289 -2.90 -10.77 8.46
N ASP A 290 -2.81 -9.49 8.84
CA ASP A 290 -1.66 -8.88 9.54
C ASP A 290 -1.78 -8.90 11.07
N SER A 291 -2.87 -9.43 11.63
CA SER A 291 -3.00 -9.64 13.08
C SER A 291 -3.00 -11.14 13.40
N ILE A 292 -2.43 -11.50 14.57
CA ILE A 292 -2.32 -12.91 15.00
C ILE A 292 -3.71 -13.57 15.05
N LEU A 293 -4.70 -12.87 15.60
CA LEU A 293 -6.04 -13.41 15.81
C LEU A 293 -6.81 -13.53 14.50
N PHE A 294 -6.76 -12.51 13.64
CA PHE A 294 -7.45 -12.57 12.35
C PHE A 294 -6.82 -13.64 11.44
N ASN A 295 -5.50 -13.81 11.51
CA ASN A 295 -4.78 -14.88 10.82
C ASN A 295 -5.26 -16.28 11.22
N GLU A 296 -5.55 -16.51 12.51
CA GLU A 296 -6.10 -17.78 13.00
C GLU A 296 -7.54 -18.00 12.51
N ASN A 297 -8.35 -16.94 12.46
CA ASN A 297 -9.73 -17.01 12.00
C ASN A 297 -9.87 -17.41 10.53
N LEU A 298 -8.89 -17.10 9.68
CA LEU A 298 -8.89 -17.50 8.26
C LEU A 298 -8.45 -18.96 8.04
N ARG A 299 -7.99 -19.67 9.08
CA ARG A 299 -7.51 -21.05 8.97
C ARG A 299 -8.67 -22.04 8.94
N GLY A 300 -8.57 -22.99 8.01
CA GLY A 300 -9.44 -24.15 7.90
C GLY A 300 -8.84 -25.37 8.59
N THR A 301 -9.29 -26.55 8.18
CA THR A 301 -8.83 -27.82 8.75
C THR A 301 -7.50 -28.27 8.15
N LEU A 302 -6.73 -29.04 8.91
CA LEU A 302 -5.54 -29.76 8.43
C LEU A 302 -4.46 -28.88 7.77
N GLY A 303 -4.41 -27.60 8.18
CA GLY A 303 -3.47 -26.61 7.69
C GLY A 303 -3.90 -25.85 6.44
N CYS A 304 -5.13 -26.04 5.95
CA CYS A 304 -5.71 -25.26 4.85
C CYS A 304 -6.22 -23.91 5.33
N LEU A 305 -6.57 -23.02 4.40
CA LEU A 305 -7.40 -21.84 4.62
C LEU A 305 -8.89 -22.18 4.46
N ARG A 306 -9.75 -21.43 5.14
CA ARG A 306 -11.21 -21.51 4.97
C ARG A 306 -11.61 -21.11 3.56
N VAL A 307 -12.61 -21.79 3.02
CA VAL A 307 -13.21 -21.50 1.72
C VAL A 307 -14.72 -21.70 1.82
N SER A 308 -15.46 -21.01 0.96
CA SER A 308 -16.89 -21.26 0.73
C SER A 308 -17.08 -22.22 -0.46
N ARG A 309 -18.33 -22.42 -0.88
CA ARG A 309 -18.67 -23.30 -2.01
C ARG A 309 -17.93 -22.87 -3.28
N GLY A 310 -17.45 -23.84 -4.07
CA GLY A 310 -16.64 -23.56 -5.27
C GLY A 310 -15.17 -23.24 -5.00
N ASN A 311 -14.68 -23.50 -3.77
CA ASN A 311 -13.34 -23.07 -3.34
C ASN A 311 -13.13 -21.55 -3.54
N LEU A 312 -14.18 -20.79 -3.26
CA LEU A 312 -14.16 -19.33 -3.19
C LEU A 312 -13.74 -18.89 -1.79
N LEU A 313 -13.49 -17.59 -1.61
CA LEU A 313 -13.22 -17.04 -0.29
C LEU A 313 -14.43 -17.19 0.64
N PRO A 314 -14.23 -17.21 1.97
CA PRO A 314 -15.33 -17.14 2.93
C PRO A 314 -16.21 -15.90 2.69
N ALA A 315 -17.46 -15.94 3.13
CA ALA A 315 -18.34 -14.78 3.15
C ALA A 315 -18.09 -13.94 4.42
N GLY A 316 -18.43 -12.64 4.36
CA GLY A 316 -18.39 -11.71 5.50
C GLY A 316 -17.40 -10.57 5.37
N GLY A 317 -17.09 -10.15 4.14
CA GLY A 317 -16.37 -8.89 3.89
C GLY A 317 -17.31 -7.75 3.52
N MET A 318 -16.76 -6.61 3.11
CA MET A 318 -17.55 -5.42 2.75
C MET A 318 -17.68 -5.29 1.23
N CYS A 319 -18.90 -5.06 0.72
CA CYS A 319 -19.20 -4.85 -0.69
C CYS A 319 -20.64 -4.34 -0.90
N HIS A 320 -21.04 -4.14 -2.16
CA HIS A 320 -22.42 -3.90 -2.58
C HIS A 320 -22.98 -5.14 -3.27
N LEU A 321 -24.09 -5.67 -2.76
CA LEU A 321 -24.79 -6.82 -3.31
C LEU A 321 -26.06 -6.36 -4.03
N ASN A 322 -26.14 -6.70 -5.32
CA ASN A 322 -27.31 -6.39 -6.16
C ASN A 322 -28.08 -7.65 -6.58
N GLU A 323 -27.50 -8.83 -6.39
CA GLU A 323 -28.00 -10.09 -6.93
C GLU A 323 -28.23 -11.12 -5.81
N THR A 324 -29.35 -11.84 -5.89
CA THR A 324 -29.71 -12.85 -4.89
C THR A 324 -28.74 -14.04 -4.94
N GLY A 325 -28.15 -14.39 -3.79
CA GLY A 325 -27.24 -15.53 -3.64
C GLY A 325 -25.76 -15.19 -3.76
N ASP A 326 -25.43 -13.95 -4.15
CA ASP A 326 -24.06 -13.43 -4.05
C ASP A 326 -23.70 -13.08 -2.60
N PHE A 327 -22.40 -12.95 -2.33
CA PHE A 327 -21.89 -12.59 -1.01
C PHE A 327 -20.59 -11.79 -1.13
N CYS A 328 -20.36 -10.92 -0.15
CA CYS A 328 -19.09 -10.19 -0.04
C CYS A 328 -17.98 -11.13 0.42
N GLN A 329 -16.88 -11.17 -0.33
CA GLN A 329 -15.75 -12.02 -0.01
C GLN A 329 -14.99 -11.49 1.21
N LEU A 330 -14.54 -12.39 2.08
CA LEU A 330 -13.69 -12.12 3.23
C LEU A 330 -12.26 -12.64 2.97
N ALA A 331 -11.27 -11.78 3.21
CA ALA A 331 -9.85 -12.07 3.00
C ALA A 331 -9.00 -11.50 4.15
N GLY A 332 -7.66 -11.64 4.03
CA GLY A 332 -6.70 -10.99 4.93
C GLY A 332 -6.75 -9.47 4.88
N ASP A 333 -7.11 -8.92 3.72
CA ASP A 333 -7.34 -7.49 3.47
C ASP A 333 -8.82 -7.23 3.14
N GLU A 334 -9.38 -6.17 3.73
CA GLU A 334 -10.82 -5.86 3.61
C GLU A 334 -11.21 -5.25 2.25
N ARG A 335 -10.23 -4.76 1.47
CA ARG A 335 -10.48 -4.15 0.16
C ARG A 335 -10.62 -5.21 -0.95
N VAL A 336 -10.67 -6.50 -0.62
CA VAL A 336 -10.78 -7.61 -1.56
C VAL A 336 -11.89 -7.47 -2.60
N ASN A 337 -13.01 -6.83 -2.26
CA ASN A 337 -14.15 -6.64 -3.16
C ASN A 337 -14.08 -5.34 -3.98
N GLU A 338 -13.02 -4.53 -3.86
CA GLU A 338 -12.91 -3.21 -4.51
C GLU A 338 -13.08 -3.30 -6.03
N ALA A 339 -12.48 -4.31 -6.65
CA ALA A 339 -12.60 -4.58 -8.07
C ALA A 339 -12.57 -6.09 -8.36
N PRO A 340 -13.28 -6.58 -9.39
CA PRO A 340 -13.32 -8.00 -9.73
C PRO A 340 -11.94 -8.66 -9.98
N PRO A 341 -10.97 -8.01 -10.66
CA PRO A 341 -9.63 -8.57 -10.82
C PRO A 341 -8.94 -8.85 -9.48
N LEU A 342 -9.08 -7.97 -8.49
CA LEU A 342 -8.50 -8.13 -7.16
C LEU A 342 -9.13 -9.31 -6.42
N GLY A 343 -10.46 -9.38 -6.38
CA GLY A 343 -11.19 -10.49 -5.76
C GLY A 343 -10.87 -11.84 -6.41
N CYS A 344 -10.69 -11.86 -7.74
CA CYS A 344 -10.25 -13.04 -8.49
C CYS A 344 -8.83 -13.48 -8.10
N PHE A 345 -7.88 -12.54 -8.03
CA PHE A 345 -6.51 -12.82 -7.59
C PHE A 345 -6.47 -13.38 -6.17
N GLN A 346 -7.27 -12.83 -5.28
CA GLN A 346 -7.37 -13.32 -3.91
C GLN A 346 -7.82 -14.80 -3.87
N VAL A 347 -8.81 -15.19 -4.69
CA VAL A 347 -9.23 -16.60 -4.84
C VAL A 347 -8.08 -17.47 -5.37
N VAL A 348 -7.34 -17.01 -6.37
CA VAL A 348 -6.18 -17.74 -6.95
C VAL A 348 -5.18 -18.11 -5.85
N TRP A 349 -4.79 -17.16 -5.00
CA TRP A 349 -3.76 -17.40 -3.99
C TRP A 349 -4.24 -18.23 -2.81
N VAL A 350 -5.52 -18.12 -2.42
CA VAL A 350 -6.13 -19.02 -1.41
C VAL A 350 -6.22 -20.45 -1.94
N ARG A 351 -6.63 -20.62 -3.21
CA ARG A 351 -6.61 -21.94 -3.88
C ARG A 351 -5.21 -22.51 -3.93
N LEU A 352 -4.19 -21.70 -4.26
CA LEU A 352 -2.79 -22.15 -4.28
C LEU A 352 -2.35 -22.70 -2.92
N HIS A 353 -2.64 -21.98 -1.83
CA HIS A 353 -2.36 -22.46 -0.48
C HIS A 353 -3.02 -23.84 -0.24
N ASN A 354 -4.31 -23.98 -0.56
CA ASN A 354 -5.04 -25.23 -0.35
C ASN A 354 -4.62 -26.37 -1.30
N ILE A 355 -4.02 -26.08 -2.46
CA ILE A 355 -3.41 -27.06 -3.37
C ILE A 355 -2.07 -27.57 -2.81
N ILE A 356 -1.28 -26.68 -2.18
CA ILE A 356 0.05 -27.00 -1.65
C ILE A 356 -0.05 -27.75 -0.31
N THR A 357 -0.96 -27.34 0.58
CA THR A 357 -1.08 -27.86 1.94
C THR A 357 -1.15 -29.39 2.03
N PRO A 358 -2.03 -30.11 1.29
CA PRO A 358 -2.09 -31.57 1.36
C PRO A 358 -0.78 -32.23 0.92
N LYS A 359 -0.07 -31.66 -0.06
CA LYS A 359 1.22 -32.17 -0.55
C LYS A 359 2.30 -31.99 0.52
N ILE A 360 2.36 -30.82 1.16
CA ILE A 360 3.28 -30.58 2.28
C ILE A 360 3.00 -31.51 3.45
N ARG A 361 1.73 -31.71 3.82
CA ARG A 361 1.35 -32.64 4.88
C ARG A 361 1.82 -34.07 4.57
N TYR A 362 1.60 -34.53 3.33
CA TYR A 362 1.98 -35.87 2.89
C TYR A 362 3.49 -36.08 2.94
N TYR A 363 4.29 -35.17 2.36
CA TYR A 363 5.74 -35.36 2.28
C TYR A 363 6.46 -35.04 3.59
N SER A 364 6.11 -33.95 4.28
CA SER A 364 6.85 -33.48 5.46
C SER A 364 6.52 -34.25 6.75
N LYS A 365 5.34 -34.90 6.81
CA LYS A 365 4.81 -35.57 8.01
C LYS A 365 4.72 -34.67 9.25
N MET A 366 4.63 -33.36 9.05
CA MET A 366 4.50 -32.38 10.14
C MET A 366 3.07 -32.32 10.69
N LEU A 367 2.91 -31.85 11.93
CA LEU A 367 1.61 -31.52 12.52
C LEU A 367 0.90 -30.41 11.74
N SER A 368 -0.44 -30.39 11.73
CA SER A 368 -1.27 -29.46 10.92
C SER A 368 -0.91 -27.98 11.08
N GLN A 369 -0.61 -27.51 12.31
CA GLN A 369 -0.19 -26.13 12.56
C GLN A 369 1.11 -25.79 11.82
N ASN A 370 2.07 -26.73 11.84
CA ASN A 370 3.34 -26.57 11.14
C ASN A 370 3.17 -26.70 9.62
N VAL A 371 2.20 -27.49 9.15
CA VAL A 371 1.84 -27.55 7.73
C VAL A 371 1.33 -26.18 7.26
N TYR A 372 0.42 -25.55 8.00
CA TYR A 372 -0.06 -24.20 7.65
C TYR A 372 1.09 -23.20 7.54
N LEU A 373 1.98 -23.16 8.55
CA LEU A 373 3.10 -22.22 8.57
C LEU A 373 4.12 -22.49 7.46
N GLU A 374 4.39 -23.77 7.16
CA GLU A 374 5.25 -24.15 6.04
C GLU A 374 4.63 -23.79 4.69
N THR A 375 3.33 -24.04 4.48
CA THR A 375 2.63 -23.64 3.26
C THR A 375 2.59 -22.12 3.12
N LYS A 376 2.27 -21.37 4.19
CA LYS A 376 2.32 -19.89 4.19
C LYS A 376 3.71 -19.40 3.78
N LYS A 377 4.76 -20.01 4.32
CA LYS A 377 6.16 -19.69 3.96
C LYS A 377 6.44 -19.93 2.46
N ILE A 378 5.96 -21.04 1.89
CA ILE A 378 6.11 -21.34 0.45
C ILE A 378 5.33 -20.33 -0.40
N VAL A 379 4.09 -20.02 -0.04
CA VAL A 379 3.27 -19.06 -0.79
C VAL A 379 3.88 -17.66 -0.72
N GLY A 380 4.35 -17.22 0.44
CA GLY A 380 5.11 -15.96 0.57
C GLY A 380 6.37 -15.94 -0.31
N ALA A 381 7.09 -17.06 -0.40
CA ALA A 381 8.23 -17.18 -1.30
C ALA A 381 7.85 -17.10 -2.78
N LEU A 382 6.71 -17.67 -3.16
CA LEU A 382 6.17 -17.57 -4.52
C LEU A 382 5.72 -16.14 -4.85
N LEU A 383 5.13 -15.42 -3.90
CA LEU A 383 4.82 -13.99 -4.04
C LEU A 383 6.10 -13.17 -4.28
N GLN A 384 7.14 -13.40 -3.49
CA GLN A 384 8.44 -12.74 -3.66
C GLN A 384 9.11 -13.11 -4.99
N GLN A 385 9.06 -14.39 -5.40
CA GLN A 385 9.59 -14.88 -6.67
C GLN A 385 8.89 -14.20 -7.86
N VAL A 386 7.56 -14.17 -7.90
CA VAL A 386 6.79 -13.51 -8.97
C VAL A 386 7.04 -12.00 -8.96
N THR A 387 7.04 -11.38 -7.79
CA THR A 387 7.23 -9.93 -7.67
C THR A 387 8.59 -9.49 -8.20
N TYR A 388 9.68 -10.09 -7.73
CA TYR A 388 11.03 -9.67 -8.13
C TYR A 388 11.50 -10.27 -9.46
N GLY A 389 11.02 -11.47 -9.81
CA GLY A 389 11.44 -12.20 -11.00
C GLY A 389 10.66 -11.82 -12.26
N GLU A 390 9.35 -11.58 -12.13
CA GLU A 390 8.47 -11.33 -13.27
C GLU A 390 7.96 -9.88 -13.29
N TYR A 391 7.35 -9.42 -12.20
CA TYR A 391 6.70 -8.10 -12.14
C TYR A 391 7.70 -6.94 -12.22
N LEU A 392 8.65 -6.84 -11.28
CA LEU A 392 9.65 -5.75 -11.25
C LEU A 392 10.52 -5.72 -12.51
N SER A 393 10.64 -6.84 -13.23
CA SER A 393 11.38 -6.89 -14.49
C SER A 393 10.76 -6.04 -15.61
N LEU A 394 9.45 -5.78 -15.50
CA LEU A 394 8.67 -4.92 -16.39
C LEU A 394 8.58 -3.50 -15.84
N ILE A 395 8.47 -3.34 -14.52
CA ILE A 395 8.32 -2.02 -13.89
C ILE A 395 9.62 -1.21 -13.94
N LEU A 396 10.74 -1.85 -13.62
CA LEU A 396 12.04 -1.21 -13.44
C LEU A 396 13.02 -1.63 -14.53
N SER A 397 13.80 -0.66 -15.03
CA SER A 397 14.83 -0.96 -16.01
C SER A 397 15.85 -1.95 -15.46
N LYS A 398 16.44 -2.74 -16.37
CA LYS A 398 17.55 -3.65 -16.04
C LYS A 398 18.70 -2.92 -15.35
N LYS A 399 18.94 -1.64 -15.67
CA LYS A 399 19.96 -0.81 -15.03
C LYS A 399 19.64 -0.60 -13.55
N THR A 400 18.43 -0.14 -13.24
CA THR A 400 17.98 0.13 -11.86
C THR A 400 17.99 -1.14 -11.02
N ARG A 401 17.45 -2.24 -11.54
CA ARG A 401 17.43 -3.54 -10.83
C ARG A 401 18.82 -4.04 -10.48
N LYS A 402 19.76 -3.95 -11.41
CA LYS A 402 21.16 -4.31 -11.16
C LYS A 402 21.83 -3.40 -10.14
N SER A 403 21.65 -2.08 -10.25
CA SER A 403 22.28 -1.13 -9.32
C SER A 403 21.80 -1.27 -7.88
N LEU A 404 20.57 -1.76 -7.68
CA LEU A 404 19.94 -1.93 -6.37
C LEU A 404 19.92 -3.39 -5.90
N ASP A 405 20.59 -4.31 -6.62
CA ASP A 405 20.64 -5.75 -6.33
C ASP A 405 19.26 -6.42 -6.19
N LEU A 406 18.30 -5.98 -7.01
CA LEU A 406 16.92 -6.49 -7.00
C LEU A 406 16.78 -7.83 -7.73
N ASP A 407 17.65 -8.11 -8.70
CA ASP A 407 17.61 -9.36 -9.46
C ASP A 407 17.72 -10.60 -8.54
N LEU A 408 16.92 -11.62 -8.85
CA LEU A 408 16.93 -12.91 -8.17
C LEU A 408 18.23 -13.66 -8.44
N LYS A 409 18.68 -14.49 -7.51
CA LYS A 409 19.86 -15.33 -7.74
C LYS A 409 19.47 -16.54 -8.59
N PRO A 410 20.21 -16.83 -9.68
CA PRO A 410 19.96 -18.03 -10.49
C PRO A 410 20.32 -19.32 -9.74
N TRP A 411 21.30 -19.26 -8.82
CA TRP A 411 21.68 -20.37 -7.95
C TRP A 411 22.22 -19.86 -6.61
N GLY A 412 22.34 -20.79 -5.65
CA GLY A 412 22.84 -20.49 -4.31
C GLY A 412 21.86 -19.72 -3.45
N PHE A 413 22.37 -19.17 -2.35
CA PHE A 413 21.62 -18.38 -1.38
C PHE A 413 21.97 -16.90 -1.51
N TRP A 414 21.02 -16.05 -1.17
CA TRP A 414 21.25 -14.64 -0.97
C TRP A 414 21.69 -14.39 0.49
N LYS A 415 22.71 -13.54 0.68
CA LYS A 415 23.42 -13.38 1.96
C LYS A 415 23.56 -11.92 2.41
N LYS A 416 22.76 -11.02 1.86
CA LYS A 416 22.91 -9.57 2.06
C LYS A 416 21.80 -8.97 2.94
N TYR A 417 21.20 -9.77 3.82
CA TYR A 417 20.26 -9.25 4.80
C TYR A 417 21.01 -8.22 5.66
N ASP A 418 20.47 -7.02 5.74
CA ASP A 418 21.06 -5.93 6.51
C ASP A 418 20.07 -5.45 7.58
N ARG A 419 20.43 -5.71 8.83
CA ARG A 419 19.66 -5.30 10.03
C ARG A 419 19.60 -3.78 10.21
N ASN A 420 20.37 -2.99 9.47
CA ASN A 420 20.31 -1.52 9.51
C ASN A 420 19.38 -0.94 8.44
N VAL A 421 18.90 -1.76 7.50
CA VAL A 421 17.92 -1.34 6.50
C VAL A 421 16.53 -1.43 7.11
N ASN A 422 15.78 -0.32 7.04
CA ASN A 422 14.40 -0.24 7.52
C ASN A 422 13.40 -0.61 6.40
N PRO A 423 12.76 -1.79 6.46
CA PRO A 423 11.83 -2.25 5.43
C PRO A 423 10.47 -1.53 5.46
N THR A 424 10.13 -0.75 6.50
CA THR A 424 8.84 -0.06 6.60
C THR A 424 8.53 0.70 5.31
N VAL A 425 7.32 0.54 4.77
CA VAL A 425 6.92 1.25 3.54
C VAL A 425 7.01 2.75 3.75
N LYS A 426 7.57 3.43 2.74
CA LYS A 426 7.84 4.85 2.79
C LYS A 426 6.58 5.61 2.36
N ASN A 427 6.25 6.69 3.06
CA ASN A 427 5.00 7.42 2.89
C ASN A 427 4.78 7.88 1.44
N VAL A 428 5.81 8.41 0.78
CA VAL A 428 5.76 8.81 -0.64
C VAL A 428 5.47 7.62 -1.57
N VAL A 429 5.89 6.42 -1.20
CA VAL A 429 5.69 5.22 -2.02
C VAL A 429 4.25 4.72 -1.88
N ALA A 430 3.74 4.60 -0.65
CA ALA A 430 2.34 4.22 -0.38
C ALA A 430 1.33 5.26 -0.92
N THR A 431 1.65 6.53 -0.80
CA THR A 431 0.70 7.61 -1.08
C THR A 431 0.78 8.11 -2.53
N SER A 432 1.88 7.83 -3.23
CA SER A 432 2.11 8.33 -4.59
C SER A 432 2.67 7.27 -5.53
N ALA A 433 3.88 6.75 -5.29
CA ALA A 433 4.57 5.95 -6.31
C ALA A 433 3.86 4.63 -6.65
N LEU A 434 3.31 3.88 -5.69
CA LEU A 434 2.57 2.63 -5.95
C LEU A 434 1.22 2.87 -6.64
N ARG A 435 0.74 4.13 -6.68
CA ARG A 435 -0.52 4.51 -7.31
C ARG A 435 -0.41 4.74 -8.81
N TYR A 436 0.77 4.56 -9.40
CA TYR A 436 0.99 4.70 -10.84
C TYR A 436 0.00 3.83 -11.66
N GLY A 437 -0.37 2.67 -11.11
CA GLY A 437 -1.31 1.72 -11.72
C GLY A 437 -2.71 2.29 -11.96
N HIS A 438 -3.11 3.38 -11.30
CA HIS A 438 -4.40 4.03 -11.53
C HIS A 438 -4.56 4.58 -12.95
N SER A 439 -3.46 4.91 -13.64
CA SER A 439 -3.46 5.26 -15.08
C SER A 439 -3.69 4.05 -16.01
N GLN A 440 -3.55 2.83 -15.49
CA GLN A 440 -3.69 1.60 -16.27
C GLN A 440 -5.09 0.98 -16.17
N ILE A 441 -5.98 1.56 -15.34
CA ILE A 441 -7.35 1.09 -15.18
C ILE A 441 -8.09 1.23 -16.53
N PRO A 442 -8.66 0.14 -17.06
CA PRO A 442 -9.32 0.18 -18.35
C PRO A 442 -10.71 0.84 -18.27
N LYS A 443 -11.25 1.23 -19.43
CA LYS A 443 -12.66 1.67 -19.54
C LYS A 443 -13.63 0.52 -19.27
N HIS A 444 -13.24 -0.68 -19.67
CA HIS A 444 -14.07 -1.88 -19.55
C HIS A 444 -13.28 -3.06 -19.01
N LEU A 445 -13.94 -3.86 -18.19
CA LEU A 445 -13.56 -5.23 -17.87
C LEU A 445 -14.40 -6.20 -18.71
N GLY A 446 -14.01 -7.47 -18.77
CA GLY A 446 -14.74 -8.44 -19.57
C GLY A 446 -14.49 -9.89 -19.19
N LEU A 447 -15.27 -10.76 -19.83
CA LEU A 447 -15.14 -12.21 -19.76
C LEU A 447 -14.84 -12.74 -21.15
N LYS A 448 -14.04 -13.81 -21.21
CA LYS A 448 -13.84 -14.60 -22.41
C LYS A 448 -14.46 -15.99 -22.27
N THR A 449 -14.91 -16.53 -23.40
CA THR A 449 -15.32 -17.93 -23.52
C THR A 449 -14.10 -18.85 -23.52
N LYS A 450 -14.34 -20.17 -23.41
CA LYS A 450 -13.28 -21.19 -23.54
C LYS A 450 -12.60 -21.19 -24.93
N GLN A 451 -13.27 -20.63 -25.93
CA GLN A 451 -12.79 -20.43 -27.30
C GLN A 451 -12.12 -19.05 -27.48
N PHE A 452 -11.80 -18.35 -26.40
CA PHE A 452 -11.05 -17.09 -26.39
C PHE A 452 -11.79 -15.88 -26.99
N ALA A 453 -13.07 -16.04 -27.36
CA ALA A 453 -13.94 -14.96 -27.79
C ALA A 453 -14.38 -14.11 -26.59
N VAL A 454 -14.56 -12.81 -26.78
CA VAL A 454 -15.15 -11.93 -25.75
C VAL A 454 -16.63 -12.31 -25.61
N ASP A 455 -17.03 -12.67 -24.40
CA ASP A 455 -18.39 -13.08 -24.06
C ASP A 455 -19.23 -11.88 -23.57
N LYS A 456 -18.66 -11.12 -22.62
CA LYS A 456 -19.32 -9.98 -22.00
C LYS A 456 -18.32 -8.88 -21.67
N LEU A 457 -18.77 -7.62 -21.77
CA LEU A 457 -18.04 -6.44 -21.32
C LEU A 457 -18.84 -5.73 -20.23
N PHE A 458 -18.13 -5.11 -19.30
CA PHE A 458 -18.67 -4.32 -18.21
C PHE A 458 -17.93 -2.99 -18.18
N LYS A 459 -18.63 -1.89 -17.97
CA LYS A 459 -17.97 -0.63 -17.63
C LYS A 459 -17.31 -0.79 -16.26
N THR A 460 -16.12 -0.24 -16.10
CA THR A 460 -15.35 -0.41 -14.87
C THR A 460 -16.12 0.11 -13.65
N GLU A 461 -16.73 1.29 -13.75
CA GLU A 461 -17.49 1.92 -12.68
C GLU A 461 -18.71 1.12 -12.21
N ASP A 462 -19.30 0.28 -13.07
CA ASP A 462 -20.51 -0.48 -12.74
C ASP A 462 -20.22 -1.76 -11.93
N VAL A 463 -18.94 -2.13 -11.82
CA VAL A 463 -18.51 -3.39 -11.19
C VAL A 463 -17.56 -3.17 -10.01
N LEU A 464 -17.25 -1.93 -9.66
CA LEU A 464 -16.50 -1.61 -8.44
C LEU A 464 -17.33 -1.94 -7.20
N MET A 465 -16.67 -2.43 -6.15
CA MET A 465 -17.31 -2.87 -4.90
C MET A 465 -18.36 -3.98 -5.07
N ASN A 466 -18.46 -4.61 -6.25
CA ASN A 466 -19.46 -5.63 -6.55
C ASN A 466 -18.79 -6.99 -6.84
N PRO A 467 -18.97 -8.01 -5.98
CA PRO A 467 -18.31 -9.30 -6.14
C PRO A 467 -19.00 -10.20 -7.16
N HIS A 468 -20.12 -9.80 -7.78
CA HIS A 468 -20.96 -10.66 -8.62
C HIS A 468 -20.17 -11.43 -9.68
N ILE A 469 -19.30 -10.73 -10.42
CA ILE A 469 -18.46 -11.35 -11.46
C ILE A 469 -17.60 -12.49 -10.89
N VAL A 470 -17.16 -12.37 -9.64
CA VAL A 470 -16.24 -13.31 -9.00
C VAL A 470 -16.96 -14.46 -8.31
N VAL A 471 -18.09 -14.20 -7.63
CA VAL A 471 -18.77 -15.19 -6.78
C VAL A 471 -19.89 -15.95 -7.46
N THR A 472 -20.46 -15.39 -8.54
CA THR A 472 -21.65 -15.97 -9.18
C THR A 472 -21.41 -17.42 -9.62
N LYS A 473 -22.45 -18.24 -9.45
CA LYS A 473 -22.46 -19.69 -9.71
C LYS A 473 -21.21 -20.43 -9.23
N ASN A 474 -20.73 -20.11 -8.03
CA ASN A 474 -19.53 -20.71 -7.43
C ASN A 474 -18.22 -20.39 -8.18
N GLY A 475 -18.13 -19.21 -8.79
CA GLY A 475 -16.93 -18.71 -9.45
C GLY A 475 -16.71 -19.22 -10.86
N GLU A 476 -17.79 -19.50 -11.59
CA GLU A 476 -17.70 -20.00 -12.98
C GLU A 476 -16.96 -19.04 -13.92
N ASN A 477 -17.03 -17.74 -13.63
CA ASN A 477 -16.45 -16.66 -14.43
C ASN A 477 -14.96 -16.43 -14.20
N LEU A 478 -14.35 -17.00 -13.15
CA LEU A 478 -12.93 -16.77 -12.80
C LEU A 478 -11.96 -17.05 -13.97
N PRO A 479 -12.09 -18.19 -14.71
CA PRO A 479 -11.21 -18.45 -15.84
C PRO A 479 -11.43 -17.44 -16.98
N GLY A 480 -12.68 -17.09 -17.27
CA GLY A 480 -13.03 -16.14 -18.35
C GLY A 480 -12.55 -14.71 -18.06
N LEU A 481 -12.66 -14.25 -16.81
CA LEU A 481 -12.11 -12.97 -16.36
C LEU A 481 -10.59 -12.97 -16.48
N THR A 482 -9.92 -14.02 -15.98
CA THR A 482 -8.46 -14.12 -16.04
C THR A 482 -7.96 -14.14 -17.48
N GLN A 483 -8.63 -14.87 -18.37
CA GLN A 483 -8.34 -14.92 -19.80
C GLN A 483 -8.46 -13.54 -20.45
N PHE A 484 -9.49 -12.76 -20.10
CA PHE A 484 -9.63 -11.38 -20.55
C PHE A 484 -8.44 -10.52 -20.10
N LEU A 485 -8.02 -10.62 -18.84
CA LEU A 485 -6.89 -9.87 -18.29
C LEU A 485 -5.54 -10.24 -18.92
N LEU A 486 -5.35 -11.53 -19.25
CA LEU A 486 -4.13 -12.07 -19.86
C LEU A 486 -3.93 -11.61 -21.31
N GLU A 487 -5.01 -11.30 -22.03
CA GLU A 487 -4.98 -11.06 -23.48
C GLU A 487 -5.29 -9.61 -23.87
N THR A 488 -5.82 -8.82 -22.94
CA THR A 488 -6.08 -7.40 -23.16
C THR A 488 -4.82 -6.61 -22.82
N PRO A 489 -4.23 -5.84 -23.76
CA PRO A 489 -3.07 -5.02 -23.46
C PRO A 489 -3.43 -3.91 -22.46
N ALA A 490 -2.52 -3.65 -21.52
CA ALA A 490 -2.65 -2.55 -20.57
C ALA A 490 -2.35 -1.20 -21.24
N LYS A 491 -2.92 -0.13 -20.68
CA LYS A 491 -2.58 1.24 -21.07
C LYS A 491 -1.24 1.66 -20.51
N LYS A 492 -0.59 2.59 -21.22
CA LYS A 492 0.64 3.23 -20.76
C LYS A 492 0.43 3.85 -19.38
N VAL A 493 1.52 3.88 -18.61
CA VAL A 493 1.56 4.71 -17.41
C VAL A 493 1.84 6.13 -17.87
N ASP A 494 0.78 6.93 -17.91
CA ASP A 494 0.83 8.31 -18.37
C ASP A 494 -0.26 9.16 -17.69
N ARG A 495 -0.49 10.36 -18.24
CA ARG A 495 -1.49 11.28 -17.71
C ARG A 495 -2.94 10.79 -17.82
N GLN A 496 -3.25 9.79 -18.63
CA GLN A 496 -4.64 9.47 -19.00
C GLN A 496 -5.30 8.58 -17.94
N ILE A 497 -6.14 9.17 -17.10
CA ILE A 497 -6.97 8.44 -16.13
C ILE A 497 -8.41 8.41 -16.62
N GLU A 498 -8.99 7.22 -16.67
CA GLU A 498 -10.31 6.99 -17.23
C GLU A 498 -11.44 7.53 -16.37
N ASP A 499 -12.49 8.02 -17.04
CA ASP A 499 -13.65 8.63 -16.38
C ASP A 499 -14.39 7.66 -15.45
N GLY A 500 -14.34 6.35 -15.71
CA GLY A 500 -14.88 5.33 -14.81
C GLY A 500 -14.31 5.39 -13.38
N VAL A 501 -13.10 5.94 -13.20
CA VAL A 501 -12.49 6.16 -11.87
C VAL A 501 -12.18 7.62 -11.58
N ARG A 502 -12.15 8.49 -12.60
CA ARG A 502 -11.92 9.94 -12.43
C ARG A 502 -13.22 10.72 -12.19
N ASN A 503 -14.36 10.21 -12.65
CA ASN A 503 -15.67 10.86 -12.54
C ASN A 503 -16.72 9.97 -11.86
N GLU A 504 -16.53 8.65 -11.88
CA GLU A 504 -17.55 7.67 -11.47
C GLU A 504 -17.08 6.71 -10.35
N LEU A 505 -15.97 7.03 -9.66
CA LEU A 505 -15.44 6.15 -8.61
C LEU A 505 -16.46 5.95 -7.50
N PHE A 506 -16.82 4.69 -7.23
CA PHE A 506 -17.79 4.26 -6.21
C PHE A 506 -19.10 5.02 -6.25
N ARG A 507 -19.63 5.25 -7.46
CA ARG A 507 -20.91 5.95 -7.66
C ARG A 507 -22.03 5.29 -6.85
N ASP A 508 -22.67 6.07 -5.98
CA ASP A 508 -23.80 5.61 -5.19
C ASP A 508 -25.14 5.70 -5.96
N ALA A 509 -26.22 5.21 -5.33
CA ALA A 509 -27.56 5.25 -5.91
C ALA A 509 -28.10 6.66 -6.17
N ASN A 510 -27.53 7.68 -5.51
CA ASN A 510 -27.90 9.08 -5.70
C ASN A 510 -27.04 9.76 -6.79
N GLY A 511 -26.12 9.03 -7.42
CA GLY A 511 -25.21 9.55 -8.45
C GLY A 511 -23.99 10.30 -7.89
N THR A 512 -23.81 10.31 -6.57
CA THR A 512 -22.60 10.85 -5.92
C THR A 512 -21.44 9.94 -6.25
N ALA A 513 -20.33 10.52 -6.71
CA ALA A 513 -19.15 9.78 -7.10
C ALA A 513 -17.89 10.56 -6.70
N PHE A 514 -16.75 9.87 -6.77
CA PHE A 514 -15.45 10.45 -6.47
C PHE A 514 -14.56 10.54 -7.71
N ASP A 515 -13.50 11.33 -7.59
CA ASP A 515 -12.41 11.41 -8.56
C ASP A 515 -11.14 10.80 -7.94
N LEU A 516 -10.75 9.61 -8.39
CA LEU A 516 -9.56 8.91 -7.89
C LEU A 516 -8.28 9.72 -8.04
N ALA A 517 -8.14 10.48 -9.13
CA ALA A 517 -6.96 11.30 -9.39
C ALA A 517 -6.90 12.48 -8.41
N ALA A 518 -8.03 13.16 -8.20
CA ALA A 518 -8.15 14.23 -7.22
C ALA A 518 -7.90 13.72 -5.79
N LEU A 519 -8.42 12.53 -5.44
CA LEU A 519 -8.17 11.88 -4.15
C LEU A 519 -6.67 11.57 -3.94
N ASN A 520 -5.94 11.14 -4.97
CA ASN A 520 -4.50 10.88 -4.87
C ASN A 520 -3.71 12.17 -4.58
N ILE A 521 -4.04 13.25 -5.28
CA ILE A 521 -3.43 14.56 -5.09
C ILE A 521 -3.72 15.09 -3.68
N GLN A 522 -5.00 15.07 -3.28
CA GLN A 522 -5.42 15.54 -1.95
C GLN A 522 -4.78 14.72 -0.83
N ARG A 523 -4.67 13.40 -0.99
CA ARG A 523 -3.99 12.52 -0.03
C ARG A 523 -2.50 12.83 0.09
N GLY A 524 -1.82 13.14 -1.02
CA GLY A 524 -0.42 13.60 -0.99
C GLY A 524 -0.23 14.87 -0.14
N ARG A 525 -1.17 15.82 -0.27
CA ARG A 525 -1.19 17.06 0.51
C ARG A 525 -1.54 16.85 1.99
N ASP A 526 -2.51 15.97 2.28
CA ASP A 526 -2.86 15.52 3.64
C ASP A 526 -1.66 14.87 4.35
N HIS A 527 -0.84 14.12 3.60
CA HIS A 527 0.35 13.44 4.12
C HIS A 527 1.61 14.31 4.22
N GLY A 528 1.49 15.60 3.86
CA GLY A 528 2.59 16.55 3.84
C GLY A 528 3.73 16.10 2.93
N LEU A 529 3.43 15.52 1.76
CA LEU A 529 4.49 15.14 0.82
C LEU A 529 5.14 16.41 0.24
N PRO A 530 6.49 16.50 0.27
CA PRO A 530 7.21 17.55 -0.45
C PRO A 530 6.87 17.57 -1.94
N GLY A 531 7.02 18.74 -2.57
CA GLY A 531 6.76 18.93 -3.99
C GLY A 531 7.65 18.06 -4.90
N TYR A 532 7.25 17.92 -6.16
CA TYR A 532 7.89 17.06 -7.16
C TYR A 532 9.43 17.21 -7.25
N ASN A 533 9.94 18.45 -7.30
CA ASN A 533 11.39 18.70 -7.41
C ASN A 533 12.18 18.24 -6.18
N ALA A 534 11.60 18.27 -4.98
CA ALA A 534 12.26 17.76 -3.77
C ALA A 534 12.60 16.27 -3.92
N TRP A 535 11.71 15.52 -4.56
CA TRP A 535 11.90 14.09 -4.84
C TRP A 535 12.82 13.84 -6.03
N ARG A 536 12.77 14.68 -7.07
CA ARG A 536 13.78 14.64 -8.15
C ARG A 536 15.18 14.83 -7.57
N LYS A 537 15.38 15.83 -6.71
CA LYS A 537 16.63 16.09 -6.02
C LYS A 537 17.10 14.90 -5.19
N TRP A 538 16.20 14.31 -4.39
CA TRP A 538 16.51 13.10 -3.60
C TRP A 538 16.95 11.93 -4.50
N CYS A 539 16.28 11.75 -5.64
CA CYS A 539 16.63 10.76 -6.67
C CYS A 539 17.82 11.14 -7.54
N LYS A 540 18.50 12.27 -7.28
CA LYS A 540 19.61 12.80 -8.09
C LYS A 540 19.22 13.04 -9.56
N LEU A 541 17.97 13.36 -9.81
CA LEU A 541 17.45 13.80 -11.10
C LEU A 541 17.55 15.34 -11.19
N PRO A 542 17.75 15.92 -12.39
CA PRO A 542 17.79 17.37 -12.56
C PRO A 542 16.49 18.02 -12.11
N GLU A 543 16.56 19.00 -11.20
CA GLU A 543 15.42 19.81 -10.76
C GLU A 543 14.97 20.74 -11.90
N ALA A 544 13.65 20.88 -12.07
CA ALA A 544 13.09 21.77 -13.09
C ALA A 544 12.94 23.19 -12.51
N ARG A 545 13.74 24.16 -12.99
CA ARG A 545 13.63 25.57 -12.57
C ARG A 545 12.46 26.30 -13.21
N THR A 546 12.09 25.89 -14.42
CA THR A 546 10.97 26.38 -15.21
C THR A 546 10.24 25.18 -15.83
N PHE A 547 9.01 25.36 -16.33
CA PHE A 547 8.28 24.27 -16.98
C PHE A 547 8.98 23.74 -18.25
N SER A 548 9.76 24.57 -18.93
CA SER A 548 10.60 24.15 -20.06
C SER A 548 11.72 23.17 -19.66
N CYS A 549 12.13 23.14 -18.38
CA CYS A 549 13.13 22.22 -17.85
C CYS A 549 12.57 20.83 -17.45
N LEU A 550 11.27 20.58 -17.63
CA LEU A 550 10.64 19.28 -17.40
C LEU A 550 10.99 18.27 -18.51
N TYR A 551 12.28 18.02 -18.73
CA TYR A 551 12.80 17.21 -19.84
C TYR A 551 12.29 15.77 -19.88
N SER A 552 11.82 15.27 -18.72
CA SER A 552 11.24 13.93 -18.58
C SER A 552 9.75 13.87 -18.93
N HIS A 553 9.14 14.96 -19.40
CA HIS A 553 7.73 15.04 -19.79
C HIS A 553 7.60 15.39 -21.28
N ASP A 554 6.57 14.88 -21.93
CA ASP A 554 6.25 15.27 -23.30
C ASP A 554 5.76 16.72 -23.39
N PRO A 555 5.91 17.40 -24.56
CA PRO A 555 5.56 18.82 -24.69
C PRO A 555 4.12 19.18 -24.31
N ASP A 556 3.14 18.33 -24.65
CA ASP A 556 1.73 18.52 -24.25
C ASP A 556 1.58 18.54 -22.73
N VAL A 557 2.20 17.58 -22.05
CA VAL A 557 2.18 17.46 -20.60
C VAL A 557 2.82 18.68 -19.94
N ARG A 558 3.98 19.15 -20.45
CA ARG A 558 4.63 20.36 -19.92
C ARG A 558 3.71 21.58 -19.99
N LYS A 559 3.04 21.78 -21.14
CA LYS A 559 2.11 22.88 -21.35
C LYS A 559 0.90 22.78 -20.41
N ARG A 560 0.38 21.57 -20.17
CA ARG A 560 -0.72 21.35 -19.21
C ARG A 560 -0.31 21.67 -17.78
N LEU A 561 0.88 21.25 -17.37
CA LEU A 561 1.44 21.55 -16.04
C LEU A 561 1.66 23.07 -15.87
N GLU A 562 2.26 23.72 -16.87
CA GLU A 562 2.48 25.18 -16.89
C GLU A 562 1.16 25.98 -16.80
N ASN A 563 0.11 25.52 -17.48
CA ASN A 563 -1.22 26.16 -17.42
C ASN A 563 -2.02 25.86 -16.13
N THR A 564 -1.44 25.09 -15.20
CA THR A 564 -2.13 24.58 -14.00
C THR A 564 -1.44 24.97 -12.70
N TYR A 565 -0.11 24.89 -12.65
CA TYR A 565 0.71 25.23 -11.48
C TYR A 565 1.49 26.53 -11.71
N ASP A 566 1.77 27.27 -10.64
CA ASP A 566 2.53 28.52 -10.72
C ASP A 566 4.05 28.27 -10.88
N HIS A 567 4.57 27.20 -10.28
CA HIS A 567 5.98 26.83 -10.34
C HIS A 567 6.16 25.29 -10.38
N PRO A 568 7.21 24.73 -11.02
CA PRO A 568 7.48 23.29 -10.99
C PRO A 568 7.68 22.64 -9.61
N ASP A 569 7.96 23.45 -8.58
CA ASP A 569 8.09 22.99 -7.18
C ASP A 569 6.71 22.71 -6.56
N ASP A 570 5.64 23.25 -7.14
CA ASP A 570 4.27 23.13 -6.68
C ASP A 570 3.59 21.86 -7.19
N ILE A 571 4.19 21.19 -8.18
CA ILE A 571 3.66 19.97 -8.77
C ILE A 571 3.59 18.89 -7.68
N ASP A 572 2.41 18.34 -7.46
CA ASP A 572 2.20 17.22 -6.55
C ASP A 572 2.95 15.98 -7.04
N VAL A 573 3.59 15.23 -6.14
CA VAL A 573 4.48 14.09 -6.50
C VAL A 573 3.80 13.06 -7.40
N PHE A 574 2.51 12.77 -7.13
CA PHE A 574 1.73 11.84 -7.94
C PHE A 574 1.61 12.31 -9.38
N VAL A 575 1.25 13.58 -9.57
CA VAL A 575 1.07 14.21 -10.88
C VAL A 575 2.41 14.26 -11.60
N GLY A 576 3.46 14.76 -10.95
CA GLY A 576 4.78 14.86 -11.55
C GLY A 576 5.34 13.51 -11.97
N GLY A 577 5.22 12.48 -11.11
CA GLY A 577 5.77 11.15 -11.37
C GLY A 577 4.98 10.31 -12.37
N VAL A 578 3.63 10.35 -12.36
CA VAL A 578 2.81 9.56 -13.29
C VAL A 578 2.85 10.10 -14.71
N THR A 579 3.15 11.38 -14.87
CA THR A 579 3.18 12.05 -16.18
C THR A 579 4.57 12.07 -16.84
N GLU A 580 5.60 11.56 -16.15
CA GLU A 580 6.92 11.39 -16.74
C GLU A 580 6.92 10.29 -17.81
N THR A 581 7.58 10.55 -18.93
CA THR A 581 7.81 9.57 -19.99
C THR A 581 8.71 8.44 -19.46
N PRO A 582 8.29 7.17 -19.55
CA PRO A 582 9.11 6.03 -19.14
C PRO A 582 10.42 5.94 -19.93
N ARG A 583 11.49 5.48 -19.28
CA ARG A 583 12.78 5.18 -19.93
C ARG A 583 12.78 3.79 -20.55
N ASP A 584 13.68 3.56 -21.50
CA ASP A 584 13.87 2.25 -22.13
C ASP A 584 13.97 1.11 -21.11
N GLY A 585 13.04 0.17 -21.22
CA GLY A 585 12.97 -1.03 -20.38
C GLY A 585 12.37 -0.81 -18.98
N ALA A 586 11.80 0.36 -18.69
CA ALA A 586 10.98 0.62 -17.51
C ALA A 586 9.53 0.93 -17.92
N LEU A 587 8.56 0.59 -17.07
CA LEU A 587 7.16 0.91 -17.28
C LEU A 587 6.82 2.34 -16.82
N VAL A 588 7.54 2.84 -15.83
CA VAL A 588 7.28 4.11 -15.15
C VAL A 588 8.38 5.13 -15.46
N GLY A 589 8.07 6.41 -15.26
CA GLY A 589 9.02 7.51 -15.37
C GLY A 589 10.20 7.45 -14.40
N PRO A 590 11.30 8.19 -14.66
CA PRO A 590 12.51 8.19 -13.85
C PRO A 590 12.33 8.36 -12.32
N LEU A 591 11.39 9.21 -11.89
CA LEU A 591 11.12 9.47 -10.48
C LEU A 591 10.48 8.26 -9.81
N PHE A 592 9.39 7.74 -10.36
CA PHE A 592 8.74 6.55 -9.82
C PHE A 592 9.64 5.32 -9.92
N GLU A 593 10.44 5.19 -10.97
CA GLU A 593 11.44 4.12 -11.08
C GLU A 593 12.43 4.17 -9.91
N CYS A 594 12.92 5.36 -9.56
CA CYS A 594 13.81 5.57 -8.42
C CYS A 594 13.12 5.23 -7.09
N LEU A 595 11.94 5.81 -6.81
CA LEU A 595 11.23 5.63 -5.55
C LEU A 595 10.82 4.17 -5.32
N LEU A 596 10.25 3.51 -6.34
CA LEU A 596 9.88 2.10 -6.29
C LEU A 596 11.13 1.23 -6.15
N GLY A 597 12.19 1.48 -6.93
CA GLY A 597 13.44 0.74 -6.83
C GLY A 597 14.04 0.76 -5.43
N HIS A 598 14.07 1.93 -4.79
CA HIS A 598 14.55 2.07 -3.42
C HIS A 598 13.65 1.37 -2.39
N GLN A 599 12.32 1.45 -2.52
CA GLN A 599 11.42 0.71 -1.64
C GLN A 599 11.61 -0.80 -1.77
N PHE A 600 11.59 -1.35 -2.98
CA PHE A 600 11.76 -2.79 -3.18
C PHE A 600 13.17 -3.26 -2.78
N ARG A 601 14.19 -2.41 -2.87
CA ARG A 601 15.49 -2.70 -2.27
C ARG A 601 15.36 -2.86 -0.76
N ASP A 602 14.70 -1.92 -0.09
CA ASP A 602 14.55 -1.93 1.37
C ASP A 602 13.72 -3.14 1.84
N LEU A 603 12.69 -3.52 1.08
CA LEU A 603 11.89 -4.72 1.31
C LEU A 603 12.71 -6.01 1.18
N LYS A 604 13.59 -6.11 0.19
CA LYS A 604 14.45 -7.28 0.01
C LYS A 604 15.58 -7.31 1.05
N GLN A 605 16.25 -6.18 1.26
CA GLN A 605 17.46 -6.11 2.08
C GLN A 605 17.17 -6.10 3.58
N GLY A 606 16.07 -5.46 3.99
CA GLY A 606 15.63 -5.36 5.38
C GLY A 606 14.77 -6.54 5.86
N ASP A 607 14.53 -7.55 5.01
CA ASP A 607 13.71 -8.71 5.36
C ASP A 607 14.55 -9.93 5.76
N ARG A 608 14.56 -10.27 7.05
CA ARG A 608 15.22 -11.48 7.57
C ARG A 608 14.66 -12.78 6.98
N TYR A 609 13.41 -12.76 6.53
CA TYR A 609 12.69 -13.89 5.94
C TYR A 609 12.63 -13.83 4.40
N TRP A 610 13.45 -13.00 3.74
CA TRP A 610 13.61 -13.02 2.28
C TRP A 610 13.85 -14.46 1.80
N TYR A 611 13.10 -14.93 0.82
CA TYR A 611 13.01 -16.37 0.54
C TYR A 611 14.31 -17.02 0.06
N GLU A 612 15.25 -16.25 -0.50
CA GLU A 612 16.57 -16.77 -0.90
C GLU A 612 17.60 -16.75 0.24
N THR A 613 17.26 -16.23 1.42
CA THR A 613 18.13 -16.17 2.60
C THR A 613 18.52 -17.57 3.07
N ILE A 614 19.73 -17.68 3.61
CA ILE A 614 20.23 -18.87 4.30
C ILE A 614 19.96 -18.78 5.81
N GLY A 615 19.66 -19.90 6.44
CA GLY A 615 19.50 -19.96 7.90
C GLY A 615 18.25 -20.74 8.29
N VAL A 616 17.83 -20.55 9.54
CA VAL A 616 16.61 -21.20 10.07
C VAL A 616 15.36 -20.61 9.41
N GLU A 617 15.43 -19.33 9.05
CA GLU A 617 14.42 -18.54 8.36
C GLU A 617 14.32 -18.89 6.87
N GLY A 618 15.40 -19.41 6.29
CA GLY A 618 15.50 -19.76 4.87
C GLY A 618 14.91 -21.10 4.49
N PHE A 619 14.95 -21.41 3.19
CA PHE A 619 14.69 -22.75 2.66
C PHE A 619 15.98 -23.56 2.56
N LYS A 620 15.88 -24.90 2.58
CA LYS A 620 17.00 -25.75 2.18
C LYS A 620 17.29 -25.53 0.69
N TYR A 621 18.54 -25.76 0.26
CA TYR A 621 18.95 -25.53 -1.13
C TYR A 621 18.02 -26.22 -2.14
N LYS A 622 17.72 -27.51 -1.92
CA LYS A 622 16.82 -28.28 -2.80
C LYS A 622 15.40 -27.71 -2.83
N GLN A 623 14.88 -27.21 -1.71
CA GLN A 623 13.56 -26.58 -1.63
C GLN A 623 13.53 -25.25 -2.40
N LEU A 624 14.57 -24.42 -2.23
CA LEU A 624 14.71 -23.14 -2.92
C LEU A 624 14.76 -23.32 -4.45
N GLN A 625 15.42 -24.37 -4.94
CA GLN A 625 15.45 -24.68 -6.36
C GLN A 625 14.07 -25.04 -6.92
N GLU A 626 13.20 -25.68 -6.13
CA GLU A 626 11.82 -25.96 -6.56
C GLU A 626 10.97 -24.69 -6.63
N ILE A 627 11.12 -23.77 -5.66
CA ILE A 627 10.40 -22.48 -5.65
C ILE A 627 10.77 -21.64 -6.87
N ARG A 628 12.05 -21.58 -7.24
CA ARG A 628 12.56 -20.79 -8.38
C ARG A 628 12.00 -21.20 -9.74
N LYS A 629 11.44 -22.41 -9.87
CA LYS A 629 10.86 -22.90 -11.13
C LYS A 629 9.48 -22.33 -11.42
N VAL A 630 8.74 -21.94 -10.37
CA VAL A 630 7.32 -21.61 -10.49
C VAL A 630 7.16 -20.19 -11.02
N SER A 631 6.36 -20.05 -12.09
CA SER A 631 5.92 -18.75 -12.63
C SER A 631 4.48 -18.44 -12.26
N LEU A 632 4.07 -17.18 -12.40
CA LEU A 632 2.65 -16.80 -12.25
C LEU A 632 1.75 -17.57 -13.22
N SER A 633 2.19 -17.81 -14.46
CA SER A 633 1.46 -18.63 -15.42
C SER A 633 1.17 -20.03 -14.88
N LYS A 634 2.14 -20.66 -14.20
CA LYS A 634 1.92 -21.96 -13.57
C LYS A 634 0.90 -21.89 -12.43
N ILE A 635 0.98 -20.85 -11.59
CA ILE A 635 0.04 -20.64 -10.49
C ILE A 635 -1.40 -20.52 -11.02
N LEU A 636 -1.61 -19.74 -12.09
CA LEU A 636 -2.92 -19.59 -12.72
C LEU A 636 -3.43 -20.92 -13.32
N CYS A 637 -2.55 -21.70 -13.97
CA CYS A 637 -2.91 -23.03 -14.47
C CYS A 637 -3.45 -23.95 -13.36
N GLU A 638 -2.73 -24.03 -12.23
CA GLU A 638 -3.09 -24.93 -11.12
C GLU A 638 -4.38 -24.49 -10.40
N THR A 639 -4.68 -23.19 -10.34
CA THR A 639 -5.75 -22.63 -9.50
C THR A 639 -7.05 -22.37 -10.25
N LEU A 640 -6.99 -22.22 -11.58
CA LEU A 640 -8.14 -21.92 -12.44
C LEU A 640 -8.48 -23.04 -13.43
N GLY A 641 -7.69 -24.11 -13.48
CA GLY A 641 -7.93 -25.25 -14.37
C GLY A 641 -7.71 -24.94 -15.86
N LEU A 642 -6.91 -23.92 -16.17
CA LEU A 642 -6.55 -23.57 -17.54
C LEU A 642 -5.76 -24.71 -18.20
N LYS A 643 -5.91 -24.87 -19.52
CA LYS A 643 -5.16 -25.89 -20.30
C LYS A 643 -3.95 -25.32 -21.02
N LYS A 644 -4.04 -24.05 -21.43
CA LYS A 644 -2.98 -23.34 -22.13
C LYS A 644 -2.88 -21.91 -21.59
N ILE A 645 -1.68 -21.36 -21.61
CA ILE A 645 -1.38 -20.00 -21.16
C ILE A 645 -0.06 -19.55 -21.81
N GLN A 646 0.15 -18.24 -21.96
CA GLN A 646 1.45 -17.70 -22.35
C GLN A 646 2.54 -17.94 -21.29
N LYS A 647 3.81 -17.96 -21.72
CA LYS A 647 4.94 -18.23 -20.81
C LYS A 647 5.07 -17.20 -19.67
N ASN A 648 4.93 -15.91 -19.99
CA ASN A 648 4.90 -14.82 -19.01
C ASN A 648 3.48 -14.24 -18.93
N ALA A 649 2.84 -14.41 -17.77
CA ALA A 649 1.46 -14.01 -17.53
C ALA A 649 1.23 -12.49 -17.58
N PHE A 650 2.27 -11.66 -17.47
CA PHE A 650 2.14 -10.20 -17.52
C PHE A 650 2.27 -9.61 -18.92
N LEU A 651 2.64 -10.43 -19.90
CA LEU A 651 2.75 -10.02 -21.29
C LEU A 651 1.61 -10.60 -22.11
N VAL A 652 1.14 -9.85 -23.11
CA VAL A 652 0.18 -10.38 -24.09
C VAL A 652 0.81 -11.56 -24.84
N PRO A 653 0.00 -12.53 -25.31
CA PRO A 653 0.51 -13.63 -26.13
C PRO A 653 1.19 -13.14 -27.42
N ASP A 654 2.36 -13.69 -27.71
CA ASP A 654 3.09 -13.45 -28.97
C ASP A 654 3.81 -14.73 -29.40
N TYR A 655 3.63 -15.14 -30.66
CA TYR A 655 4.15 -16.42 -31.14
C TYR A 655 5.68 -16.55 -31.08
N LYS A 656 6.42 -15.43 -31.14
CA LYS A 656 7.89 -15.42 -31.09
C LYS A 656 8.43 -15.26 -29.67
N THR A 657 7.91 -14.27 -28.96
CA THR A 657 8.51 -13.77 -27.70
C THR A 657 7.76 -14.21 -26.45
N ASN A 658 6.47 -14.55 -26.55
CA ASN A 658 5.66 -15.00 -25.43
C ASN A 658 4.58 -16.02 -25.85
N PRO A 659 4.99 -17.20 -26.36
CA PRO A 659 4.05 -18.14 -26.98
C PRO A 659 3.11 -18.76 -25.94
N ILE A 660 1.90 -19.08 -26.38
CA ILE A 660 0.95 -19.91 -25.62
C ILE A 660 1.47 -21.35 -25.58
N VAL A 661 1.61 -21.89 -24.37
CA VAL A 661 2.11 -23.25 -24.11
C VAL A 661 1.08 -24.06 -23.32
N SER A 662 1.24 -25.39 -23.31
CA SER A 662 0.44 -26.25 -22.43
C SER A 662 0.77 -26.01 -20.97
N CYS A 663 -0.25 -25.92 -20.10
CA CYS A 663 -0.08 -25.82 -18.65
C CYS A 663 0.72 -26.99 -18.05
N SER A 664 0.69 -28.17 -18.69
CA SER A 664 1.49 -29.34 -18.28
C SER A 664 2.99 -29.18 -18.54
N SER A 665 3.39 -28.29 -19.46
CA SER A 665 4.80 -28.03 -19.78
C SER A 665 5.47 -27.06 -18.80
N LEU A 666 4.68 -26.32 -18.02
CA LEU A 666 5.19 -25.37 -17.03
C LEU A 666 5.54 -26.12 -15.73
N PRO A 667 6.78 -25.96 -15.21
CA PRO A 667 7.24 -26.73 -14.06
C PRO A 667 6.54 -26.30 -12.76
N PHE A 668 6.32 -27.26 -11.86
CA PHE A 668 5.82 -27.02 -10.50
C PHE A 668 6.80 -27.55 -9.45
N ILE A 669 6.47 -27.36 -8.18
CA ILE A 669 7.28 -27.79 -7.03
C ILE A 669 7.27 -29.32 -6.91
N ASP A 670 8.45 -29.93 -6.83
CA ASP A 670 8.62 -31.28 -6.31
C ASP A 670 8.61 -31.28 -4.76
N PHE A 671 7.46 -31.61 -4.18
CA PHE A 671 7.27 -31.59 -2.72
C PHE A 671 8.03 -32.70 -1.98
N SER A 672 8.62 -33.69 -2.67
CA SER A 672 9.50 -34.67 -2.03
C SER A 672 10.71 -34.01 -1.36
N LYS A 673 11.09 -32.80 -1.78
CA LYS A 673 12.18 -32.02 -1.18
C LYS A 673 11.86 -31.51 0.24
N TRP A 674 10.61 -31.64 0.69
CA TRP A 674 10.19 -31.36 2.07
C TRP A 674 10.12 -32.61 2.96
N ALA A 675 10.45 -33.80 2.44
CA ALA A 675 10.50 -35.00 3.25
C ALA A 675 11.55 -34.87 4.38
N PRO A 676 11.27 -35.42 5.58
CA PRO A 676 12.28 -35.54 6.62
C PRO A 676 13.54 -36.21 6.06
N GLN A 677 14.72 -35.65 6.34
CA GLN A 677 15.94 -36.37 6.03
C GLN A 677 15.97 -37.62 6.91
N ARG A 678 16.07 -38.81 6.30
CA ARG A 678 16.38 -40.02 7.05
C ARG A 678 17.71 -39.77 7.74
N SER A 679 17.68 -39.71 9.07
CA SER A 679 18.89 -39.83 9.86
C SER A 679 19.38 -41.25 9.67
N TYR A 680 20.41 -41.44 8.84
CA TYR A 680 21.21 -42.65 8.88
C TYR A 680 22.08 -42.54 10.12
N TRP A 681 21.55 -42.98 11.25
CA TRP A 681 22.31 -43.31 12.45
C TRP A 681 22.19 -44.80 12.67
#